data_AF-A0A8H4S3C4-F1
#
_entry.id   AF-A0A8H4S3C4-F1
#
_cell.length_a   1.000
_cell.length_b   1.000
_cell.length_c   1.000
_cell.angle_alpha   90.00
_cell.angle_beta   90.00
_cell.angle_gamma   90.00
#
_symmetry.space_group_name_H-M   'P 1'
#
loop_
_entity.id
_entity.type
_entity.pdbx_description
1 polymer ?
#
loop_
_entity_poly.entity_id
_entity_poly.type
_entity_poly.pdbx_seq_one_letter_code
_entity_poly.pdbx_strand_id
1 'polypeptide(L)'
;MGVAQSNELSASSPEELSSVLAERFATKCFTPLELTHFKDNFFSRALEQGGLRYWNEKVLSDFLGIPDGIYTFSQEQPLAGPVIFRMVSYLGAFPFQNTLAPSVLTFEAMVKVVVLLTERYGKALKRGHKDRIKLLFGSLADVGRKIPAESSGECTTEDSEASAERSHALGFSIDAPANDEYDEDEDDDLALAALESLDAIEVFKHDHRVDKTVYETRISIDTFRRLLMLLLVIAPLKPLESLKVYTSGLDVQRLESLKKEADSIIAAFSPEESDGGISYKAFARTISLSLPYLFDPLTALFEHMLFSKNLDLSQRRHKGQATEIEQEENEENEEPPSPPAALTLPGSFESAILNPTLTSHLSFFLPSTSPDINILRSSVKLHPVFSTSAHGSSLTSFSHHVLTWQTATLLLLQGSPADSTSEELITLGAYIPQTWKTSISTSSSSSKTSDLLPCLFQLSPKHILLPGNPSPSAKKPNTPIAYFSPNTGIAVGCRIPAPSRTQQNHPTPHGAGSLIIDANIETAEFHAEPVGHDGVFLPAANTSPEDPPTKIKLDIYTLEIWGIVPDPESSSFSADPRSSPVEIQRAKWEFEAREAERRRNINIKAGAGDSAKESARWLLETAGIIGDEARYAGGRG
;
A
#
# COMPACT_ATOMS: atom_id res chain seq x y z
N MET A 1 -25.41 -52.30 -33.90
CA MET A 1 -24.90 -52.08 -32.54
C MET A 1 -23.42 -52.41 -32.56
N GLY A 2 -22.45 -51.57 -32.26
CA GLY A 2 -22.36 -50.12 -32.04
C GLY A 2 -20.89 -49.80 -32.34
N VAL A 3 -20.63 -48.86 -33.23
CA VAL A 3 -19.28 -48.41 -33.57
C VAL A 3 -18.96 -47.27 -32.61
N ALA A 4 -18.10 -47.53 -31.64
CA ALA A 4 -17.54 -46.50 -30.79
C ALA A 4 -16.57 -45.68 -31.64
N GLN A 5 -16.98 -44.47 -32.02
CA GLN A 5 -16.07 -43.43 -32.50
C GLN A 5 -15.32 -42.91 -31.28
N SER A 6 -14.11 -43.41 -31.08
CA SER A 6 -13.07 -42.72 -30.33
C SER A 6 -12.74 -41.43 -31.09
N ASN A 7 -13.16 -40.29 -30.55
CA ASN A 7 -12.64 -38.99 -30.99
C ASN A 7 -11.14 -38.98 -30.68
N GLU A 8 -10.32 -39.13 -31.72
CA GLU A 8 -8.94 -38.67 -31.71
C GLU A 8 -8.99 -37.14 -31.56
N LEU A 9 -8.81 -36.65 -30.33
CA LEU A 9 -8.49 -35.25 -30.08
C LEU A 9 -7.07 -35.03 -30.63
N SER A 10 -6.97 -34.45 -31.83
CA SER A 10 -5.73 -33.86 -32.32
C SER A 10 -5.24 -32.88 -31.26
N ALA A 11 -4.03 -33.08 -30.73
CA ALA A 11 -3.43 -32.14 -29.77
C ALA A 11 -3.33 -30.75 -30.42
N SER A 12 -4.19 -29.82 -30.03
CA SER A 12 -4.16 -28.43 -30.49
C SER A 12 -2.81 -27.79 -30.18
N SER A 13 -2.31 -26.97 -31.09
CA SER A 13 -1.01 -26.32 -30.88
C SER A 13 -1.09 -25.28 -29.73
N PRO A 14 0.02 -24.94 -29.06
CA PRO A 14 0.03 -23.90 -28.03
C PRO A 14 -0.50 -22.55 -28.51
N GLU A 15 -0.28 -22.20 -29.78
CA GLU A 15 -0.78 -20.98 -30.40
C GLU A 15 -2.30 -21.01 -30.58
N GLU A 16 -2.86 -22.14 -31.03
CA GLU A 16 -4.31 -22.34 -31.15
C GLU A 16 -4.99 -22.23 -29.78
N LEU A 17 -4.45 -22.90 -28.77
CA LEU A 17 -4.97 -22.85 -27.39
C LEU A 17 -4.88 -21.44 -26.80
N SER A 18 -3.80 -20.72 -27.08
CA SER A 18 -3.59 -19.33 -26.70
C SER A 18 -4.63 -18.39 -27.34
N SER A 19 -4.98 -18.61 -28.60
CA SER A 19 -6.02 -17.86 -29.32
C SER A 19 -7.43 -18.15 -28.77
N VAL A 20 -7.76 -19.42 -28.55
CA VAL A 20 -9.04 -19.84 -27.93
C VAL A 20 -9.21 -19.23 -26.54
N LEU A 21 -8.15 -19.13 -25.76
CA LEU A 21 -8.19 -18.45 -24.45
C LEU A 21 -8.49 -16.96 -24.60
N ALA A 22 -7.86 -16.28 -25.57
CA ALA A 22 -8.12 -14.86 -25.83
C ALA A 22 -9.59 -14.63 -26.23
N GLU A 23 -10.18 -15.49 -27.05
CA GLU A 23 -11.61 -15.42 -27.40
C GLU A 23 -12.51 -15.62 -26.17
N ARG A 24 -12.18 -16.59 -25.31
CA ARG A 24 -12.90 -16.82 -24.06
C ARG A 24 -12.82 -15.62 -23.11
N PHE A 25 -11.67 -14.98 -23.02
CA PHE A 25 -11.49 -13.75 -22.26
C PHE A 25 -12.29 -12.60 -22.86
N ALA A 26 -12.25 -12.41 -24.19
CA ALA A 26 -13.03 -11.39 -24.89
C ALA A 26 -14.55 -11.52 -24.60
N THR A 27 -15.06 -12.74 -24.54
CA THR A 27 -16.50 -13.02 -24.35
C THR A 27 -16.96 -13.00 -22.90
N LYS A 28 -16.13 -13.43 -21.94
CA LYS A 28 -16.51 -13.54 -20.52
C LYS A 28 -16.08 -12.36 -19.65
N CYS A 29 -14.98 -11.70 -19.99
CA CYS A 29 -14.38 -10.67 -19.13
C CYS A 29 -14.82 -9.25 -19.48
N PHE A 30 -15.33 -9.03 -20.70
CA PHE A 30 -15.75 -7.72 -21.20
C PHE A 30 -17.24 -7.69 -21.55
N THR A 31 -17.84 -6.53 -21.38
CA THR A 31 -19.13 -6.22 -21.99
C THR A 31 -18.97 -6.01 -23.50
N PRO A 32 -20.04 -6.19 -24.30
CA PRO A 32 -19.98 -5.91 -25.74
C PRO A 32 -19.54 -4.47 -26.06
N LEU A 33 -19.93 -3.50 -25.22
CA LEU A 33 -19.52 -2.10 -25.36
C LEU A 33 -18.02 -1.94 -25.14
N GLU A 34 -17.48 -2.40 -24.01
CA GLU A 34 -16.04 -2.33 -23.73
C GLU A 34 -15.22 -2.98 -24.85
N LEU A 35 -15.67 -4.12 -25.38
CA LEU A 35 -14.97 -4.80 -26.48
C LEU A 35 -14.97 -3.98 -27.78
N THR A 36 -16.04 -3.23 -28.07
CA THR A 36 -16.08 -2.34 -29.24
C THR A 36 -15.13 -1.16 -29.09
N HIS A 37 -15.09 -0.53 -27.92
CA HIS A 37 -14.15 0.55 -27.61
C HIS A 37 -12.70 0.07 -27.62
N PHE A 38 -12.44 -1.12 -27.09
CA PHE A 38 -11.11 -1.72 -27.10
C PHE A 38 -10.66 -2.03 -28.53
N LYS A 39 -11.51 -2.63 -29.37
CA LYS A 39 -11.20 -2.84 -30.79
C LYS A 39 -10.88 -1.52 -31.50
N ASP A 40 -11.67 -0.48 -31.28
CA ASP A 40 -11.41 0.83 -31.88
C ASP A 40 -10.06 1.40 -31.45
N ASN A 41 -9.80 1.45 -30.13
CA ASN A 41 -8.52 1.93 -29.60
C ASN A 41 -7.32 1.17 -30.17
N PHE A 42 -7.42 -0.17 -30.28
CA PHE A 42 -6.37 -1.01 -30.82
C PHE A 42 -6.14 -0.76 -32.31
N PHE A 43 -7.19 -0.93 -33.12
CA PHE A 43 -7.08 -0.89 -34.58
C PHE A 43 -6.83 0.53 -35.13
N SER A 44 -7.22 1.59 -34.42
CA SER A 44 -6.95 2.96 -34.85
C SER A 44 -5.46 3.32 -34.83
N ARG A 45 -4.64 2.60 -34.05
CA ARG A 45 -3.21 2.85 -33.86
C ARG A 45 -2.31 1.68 -34.25
N ALA A 46 -2.90 0.54 -34.60
CA ALA A 46 -2.14 -0.65 -34.93
C ALA A 46 -1.33 -0.48 -36.21
N LEU A 47 -0.07 -0.94 -36.16
CA LEU A 47 0.78 -1.07 -37.33
C LEU A 47 0.38 -2.34 -38.08
N GLU A 48 0.50 -2.34 -39.41
CA GLU A 48 0.21 -3.50 -40.24
C GLU A 48 1.49 -3.97 -40.94
N GLN A 49 1.89 -5.22 -40.69
CA GLN A 49 3.03 -5.86 -41.34
C GLN A 49 2.66 -7.31 -41.69
N GLY A 50 2.76 -7.67 -42.97
CA GLY A 50 2.50 -9.05 -43.42
C GLY A 50 1.08 -9.54 -43.14
N GLY A 51 0.09 -8.65 -43.11
CA GLY A 51 -1.31 -8.97 -42.77
C GLY A 51 -1.58 -9.11 -41.26
N LEU A 52 -0.57 -8.94 -40.41
CA LEU A 52 -0.70 -8.92 -38.97
C LEU A 52 -0.79 -7.48 -38.47
N ARG A 53 -1.76 -7.21 -37.59
CA ARG A 53 -1.90 -5.92 -36.88
C ARG A 53 -1.37 -6.03 -35.46
N TYR A 54 -0.46 -5.14 -35.09
CA TYR A 54 0.23 -5.20 -33.81
C TYR A 54 0.62 -3.81 -33.29
N TRP A 55 0.96 -3.75 -32.01
CA TRP A 55 1.55 -2.58 -31.36
C TRP A 55 3.04 -2.79 -31.08
N ASN A 56 3.86 -1.80 -31.36
CA ASN A 56 5.26 -1.76 -30.91
C ASN A 56 5.39 -0.93 -29.63
N GLU A 57 6.60 -0.86 -29.07
CA GLU A 57 6.89 -0.12 -27.84
C GLU A 57 6.41 1.33 -27.92
N LYS A 58 6.77 2.03 -29.00
CA LYS A 58 6.39 3.43 -29.20
C LYS A 58 4.88 3.63 -29.19
N VAL A 59 4.13 2.82 -29.95
CA VAL A 59 2.66 2.92 -30.00
C VAL A 59 2.04 2.67 -28.62
N LEU A 60 2.57 1.70 -27.86
CA LEU A 60 2.09 1.40 -26.51
C LEU A 60 2.40 2.55 -25.54
N SER A 61 3.63 3.06 -25.52
CA SER A 61 4.04 4.20 -24.69
C SER A 61 3.22 5.44 -25.01
N ASP A 62 3.08 5.78 -26.30
CA ASP A 62 2.30 6.92 -26.79
C ASP A 62 0.83 6.80 -26.36
N PHE A 63 0.24 5.60 -26.48
CA PHE A 63 -1.14 5.35 -26.07
C PHE A 63 -1.35 5.49 -24.56
N LEU A 64 -0.45 4.91 -23.76
CA LEU A 64 -0.51 4.97 -22.29
C LEU A 64 -0.09 6.33 -21.74
N GLY A 65 0.51 7.20 -22.56
CA GLY A 65 1.03 8.50 -22.16
C GLY A 65 2.27 8.40 -21.27
N ILE A 66 3.02 7.29 -21.36
CA ILE A 66 4.25 7.09 -20.60
C ILE A 66 5.30 8.06 -21.19
N PRO A 67 5.97 8.89 -20.37
CA PRO A 67 6.97 9.80 -20.88
C PRO A 67 8.13 9.05 -21.56
N ASP A 68 8.15 9.09 -22.89
CA ASP A 68 9.29 8.66 -23.69
C ASP A 68 10.35 9.76 -23.60
N GLY A 69 11.33 9.53 -22.73
CA GLY A 69 12.38 10.47 -22.31
C GLY A 69 13.15 11.11 -23.45
N ILE A 70 12.63 12.24 -23.93
CA ILE A 70 13.39 13.30 -24.58
C ILE A 70 13.48 14.47 -23.59
N TYR A 71 14.16 14.27 -22.47
CA TYR A 71 14.75 15.38 -21.74
C TYR A 71 16.24 15.34 -22.01
N THR A 72 16.63 16.07 -23.06
CA THR A 72 18.00 16.50 -23.30
C THR A 72 18.49 17.22 -22.04
N PHE A 73 19.49 16.64 -21.37
CA PHE A 73 20.71 17.25 -20.82
C PHE A 73 21.22 16.38 -19.66
N SER A 74 22.25 15.58 -19.96
CA SER A 74 23.16 14.88 -19.03
C SER A 74 22.58 13.86 -18.03
N GLN A 75 22.91 12.59 -18.28
CA GLN A 75 22.94 11.43 -17.37
C GLN A 75 21.60 10.75 -16.99
N GLU A 76 21.35 9.64 -17.69
CA GLU A 76 20.75 8.37 -17.23
C GLU A 76 19.57 8.40 -16.21
N GLN A 77 18.38 7.98 -16.71
CA GLN A 77 17.27 7.25 -16.04
C GLN A 77 15.94 7.98 -15.74
N PRO A 78 14.75 7.31 -15.72
CA PRO A 78 14.41 5.98 -16.27
C PRO A 78 13.17 5.98 -17.19
N LEU A 79 13.33 5.42 -18.39
CA LEU A 79 12.21 5.07 -19.28
C LEU A 79 11.46 3.85 -18.70
N ALA A 80 10.23 4.03 -18.22
CA ALA A 80 9.37 2.91 -17.85
C ALA A 80 8.75 2.22 -19.07
N GLY A 81 8.70 2.88 -20.23
CA GLY A 81 8.16 2.36 -21.50
C GLY A 81 8.73 0.99 -21.90
N PRO A 82 10.07 0.81 -21.99
CA PRO A 82 10.67 -0.49 -22.29
C PRO A 82 10.29 -1.59 -21.29
N VAL A 83 10.19 -1.24 -20.00
CA VAL A 83 9.84 -2.19 -18.93
C VAL A 83 8.38 -2.62 -19.05
N ILE A 84 7.46 -1.68 -19.29
CA ILE A 84 6.04 -1.96 -19.51
C ILE A 84 5.84 -2.76 -20.81
N PHE A 85 6.53 -2.41 -21.90
CA PHE A 85 6.42 -3.14 -23.16
C PHE A 85 6.90 -4.59 -23.01
N ARG A 86 8.03 -4.82 -22.34
CA ARG A 86 8.52 -6.15 -22.02
C ARG A 86 7.53 -6.94 -21.15
N MET A 87 7.03 -6.32 -20.08
CA MET A 87 6.03 -6.91 -19.21
C MET A 87 4.82 -7.37 -20.02
N VAL A 88 4.22 -6.46 -20.79
CA VAL A 88 3.03 -6.71 -21.62
C VAL A 88 3.29 -7.78 -22.70
N SER A 89 4.49 -7.81 -23.30
CA SER A 89 4.88 -8.84 -24.28
C SER A 89 4.99 -10.22 -23.64
N TYR A 90 5.47 -10.32 -22.41
CA TYR A 90 5.49 -11.57 -21.64
C TYR A 90 4.07 -12.00 -21.25
N LEU A 91 3.24 -11.08 -20.76
CA LEU A 91 1.84 -11.35 -20.41
C LEU A 91 0.99 -11.77 -21.61
N GLY A 92 1.28 -11.23 -22.78
CA GLY A 92 0.65 -11.62 -24.04
C GLY A 92 0.88 -13.08 -24.43
N ALA A 93 1.89 -13.75 -23.86
CA ALA A 93 2.17 -15.17 -24.08
C ALA A 93 1.37 -16.11 -23.16
N PHE A 94 0.63 -15.60 -22.17
CA PHE A 94 -0.16 -16.42 -21.24
C PHE A 94 -1.13 -17.35 -21.99
N PRO A 95 -1.27 -18.64 -21.61
CA PRO A 95 -0.68 -19.32 -20.44
C PRO A 95 0.62 -20.09 -20.76
N PHE A 96 1.27 -19.83 -21.90
CA PHE A 96 2.45 -20.55 -22.39
C PHE A 96 3.68 -19.64 -22.46
N GLN A 97 4.05 -19.02 -21.35
CA GLN A 97 5.12 -18.02 -21.31
C GLN A 97 6.51 -18.62 -21.63
N ASN A 98 6.74 -19.90 -21.34
CA ASN A 98 8.03 -20.54 -21.61
C ASN A 98 8.29 -20.78 -23.10
N THR A 99 7.23 -20.91 -23.91
CA THR A 99 7.33 -21.23 -25.34
C THR A 99 6.99 -20.05 -26.25
N LEU A 100 6.04 -19.19 -25.85
CA LEU A 100 5.51 -18.12 -26.69
C LEU A 100 5.99 -16.71 -26.30
N ALA A 101 6.73 -16.54 -25.18
CA ALA A 101 7.26 -15.23 -24.80
C ALA A 101 8.63 -14.95 -25.46
N PRO A 102 8.90 -13.69 -25.88
CA PRO A 102 8.00 -12.54 -25.88
C PRO A 102 6.98 -12.63 -27.03
N SER A 103 5.71 -12.30 -26.74
CA SER A 103 4.63 -12.32 -27.73
C SER A 103 4.54 -10.98 -28.49
N VAL A 104 4.22 -11.05 -29.78
CA VAL A 104 3.84 -9.86 -30.57
C VAL A 104 2.49 -9.35 -30.06
N LEU A 105 2.38 -8.05 -29.80
CA LEU A 105 1.17 -7.43 -29.24
C LEU A 105 0.04 -7.27 -30.27
N THR A 106 -0.50 -8.41 -30.71
CA THR A 106 -1.72 -8.50 -31.50
C THR A 106 -2.95 -8.18 -30.63
N PHE A 107 -4.13 -8.05 -31.25
CA PHE A 107 -5.36 -7.83 -30.51
C PHE A 107 -5.62 -8.94 -29.48
N GLU A 108 -5.36 -10.20 -29.84
CA GLU A 108 -5.53 -11.36 -28.95
C GLU A 108 -4.57 -11.33 -27.76
N ALA A 109 -3.30 -10.99 -28.00
CA ALA A 109 -2.32 -10.79 -26.94
C ALA A 109 -2.75 -9.65 -26.00
N MET A 110 -3.20 -8.52 -26.55
CA MET A 110 -3.67 -7.38 -25.79
C MET A 110 -4.93 -7.69 -24.96
N VAL A 111 -5.84 -8.52 -25.47
CA VAL A 111 -7.00 -9.00 -24.69
C VAL A 111 -6.55 -9.72 -23.43
N LYS A 112 -5.56 -10.62 -23.54
CA LYS A 112 -5.01 -11.33 -22.38
C LYS A 112 -4.33 -10.39 -21.40
N VAL A 113 -3.52 -9.47 -21.90
CA VAL A 113 -2.83 -8.44 -21.09
C VAL A 113 -3.82 -7.63 -20.28
N VAL A 114 -4.84 -7.07 -20.92
CA VAL A 114 -5.83 -6.21 -20.24
C VAL A 114 -6.59 -7.02 -19.20
N VAL A 115 -6.99 -8.27 -19.49
CA VAL A 115 -7.65 -9.12 -18.49
C VAL A 115 -6.76 -9.43 -17.28
N LEU A 116 -5.47 -9.68 -17.49
CA LEU A 116 -4.51 -9.98 -16.42
C LEU A 116 -4.19 -8.76 -15.54
N LEU A 117 -3.95 -7.59 -16.15
CA LEU A 117 -3.59 -6.36 -15.43
C LEU A 117 -4.80 -5.66 -14.78
N THR A 118 -6.01 -5.90 -15.29
CA THR A 118 -7.26 -5.41 -14.66
C THR A 118 -7.94 -6.44 -13.76
N GLU A 119 -7.31 -7.60 -13.55
CA GLU A 119 -7.80 -8.67 -12.65
C GLU A 119 -9.18 -9.23 -13.00
N ARG A 120 -9.60 -9.12 -14.27
CA ARG A 120 -10.93 -9.57 -14.73
C ARG A 120 -10.99 -11.07 -15.00
N TYR A 121 -9.89 -11.80 -14.85
CA TYR A 121 -9.78 -13.23 -15.16
C TYR A 121 -10.67 -14.12 -14.30
N GLY A 122 -11.08 -13.69 -13.09
CA GLY A 122 -11.97 -14.46 -12.22
C GLY A 122 -13.34 -14.79 -12.85
N LYS A 123 -13.78 -14.03 -13.86
CA LYS A 123 -15.00 -14.33 -14.64
C LYS A 123 -14.83 -15.53 -15.58
N ALA A 124 -13.60 -15.77 -16.04
CA ALA A 124 -13.28 -16.81 -17.02
C ALA A 124 -12.66 -18.07 -16.37
N LEU A 125 -11.93 -17.89 -15.27
CA LEU A 125 -11.14 -18.90 -14.56
C LEU A 125 -11.70 -19.14 -13.15
N LYS A 126 -12.06 -20.38 -12.82
CA LYS A 126 -12.75 -20.72 -11.55
C LYS A 126 -11.83 -20.77 -10.33
N ARG A 127 -10.54 -21.09 -10.52
CA ARG A 127 -9.55 -21.31 -9.45
C ARG A 127 -8.41 -20.29 -9.40
N GLY A 128 -8.18 -19.52 -10.46
CA GLY A 128 -7.05 -18.60 -10.57
C GLY A 128 -7.19 -17.29 -9.77
N HIS A 129 -8.03 -17.21 -8.73
CA HIS A 129 -8.36 -15.92 -8.11
C HIS A 129 -7.18 -15.33 -7.30
N LYS A 130 -6.14 -16.10 -6.98
CA LYS A 130 -5.20 -15.75 -5.91
C LYS A 130 -3.75 -15.44 -6.30
N ASP A 131 -3.19 -15.95 -7.40
CA ASP A 131 -1.76 -15.70 -7.65
C ASP A 131 -1.43 -15.31 -9.09
N ARG A 132 -1.47 -14.00 -9.36
CA ARG A 132 -0.79 -13.39 -10.51
C ARG A 132 0.67 -13.02 -10.21
N ILE A 133 1.13 -13.21 -8.97
CA ILE A 133 2.44 -12.76 -8.49
C ILE A 133 3.57 -13.40 -9.28
N LYS A 134 3.52 -14.71 -9.53
CA LYS A 134 4.51 -15.43 -10.34
C LYS A 134 4.56 -14.94 -11.79
N LEU A 135 3.40 -14.64 -12.36
CA LEU A 135 3.27 -14.09 -13.71
C LEU A 135 3.82 -12.66 -13.79
N LEU A 136 3.58 -11.82 -12.78
CA LEU A 136 4.19 -10.49 -12.67
C LEU A 136 5.71 -10.59 -12.47
N PHE A 137 6.17 -11.51 -11.62
CA PHE A 137 7.59 -11.75 -11.42
C PHE A 137 8.28 -12.14 -12.73
N GLY A 138 7.77 -13.17 -13.43
CA GLY A 138 8.33 -13.63 -14.71
C GLY A 138 8.35 -12.54 -15.77
N SER A 139 7.37 -11.63 -15.77
CA SER A 139 7.31 -10.51 -16.71
C SER A 139 8.39 -9.44 -16.48
N LEU A 140 8.96 -9.40 -15.27
CA LEU A 140 10.01 -8.46 -14.85
C LEU A 140 11.39 -9.10 -14.74
N ALA A 141 11.45 -10.43 -14.63
CA ALA A 141 12.68 -11.17 -14.39
C ALA A 141 13.58 -11.24 -15.64
N ASP A 142 14.88 -11.03 -15.45
CA ASP A 142 15.91 -11.06 -16.49
C ASP A 142 16.23 -12.50 -16.93
N VAL A 143 15.37 -13.04 -17.77
CA VAL A 143 15.58 -14.32 -18.45
C VAL A 143 16.74 -14.17 -19.45
N GLY A 144 17.94 -14.59 -19.06
CA GLY A 144 19.03 -14.85 -20.02
C GLY A 144 20.14 -13.81 -20.15
N ARG A 145 20.81 -13.42 -19.05
CA ARG A 145 22.23 -13.02 -19.13
C ARG A 145 23.06 -13.74 -18.09
N LYS A 146 23.40 -15.01 -18.36
CA LYS A 146 24.71 -15.49 -17.93
C LYS A 146 25.72 -14.64 -18.68
N ILE A 147 26.27 -13.62 -18.03
CA ILE A 147 27.53 -13.03 -18.47
C ILE A 147 28.49 -14.22 -18.45
N PRO A 148 29.07 -14.65 -19.59
CA PRO A 148 30.08 -15.68 -19.54
C PRO A 148 31.19 -15.11 -18.65
N ALA A 149 31.42 -15.75 -17.50
CA ALA A 149 32.59 -15.50 -16.70
C ALA A 149 33.78 -15.49 -17.66
N GLU A 150 34.52 -14.39 -17.69
CA GLU A 150 35.68 -14.23 -18.57
C GLU A 150 36.56 -15.46 -18.40
N SER A 151 36.56 -16.32 -19.42
CA SER A 151 37.52 -17.39 -19.53
C SER A 151 38.86 -16.72 -19.72
N SER A 152 39.60 -16.54 -18.62
CA SER A 152 41.03 -16.28 -18.64
C SER A 152 41.65 -17.39 -19.48
N GLY A 153 42.03 -17.03 -20.70
CA GLY A 153 42.48 -17.97 -21.70
C GLY A 153 43.79 -18.64 -21.32
N GLU A 154 43.88 -19.92 -21.62
CA GLU A 154 45.08 -20.43 -22.28
C GLU A 154 44.69 -21.54 -23.27
N CYS A 155 45.34 -21.48 -24.42
CA CYS A 155 45.00 -22.13 -25.67
C CYS A 155 45.78 -23.45 -25.82
N THR A 156 45.06 -24.51 -26.20
CA THR A 156 45.49 -25.68 -27.03
C THR A 156 46.80 -26.42 -26.73
N THR A 157 46.72 -27.74 -26.55
CA THR A 157 47.21 -28.75 -27.53
C THR A 157 46.72 -30.17 -27.19
N GLU A 158 46.03 -30.78 -28.17
CA GLU A 158 46.04 -32.16 -28.70
C GLU A 158 46.15 -33.41 -27.79
N ASP A 159 45.18 -34.32 -28.02
CA ASP A 159 45.20 -35.79 -28.06
C ASP A 159 46.03 -36.61 -27.06
N SER A 160 45.34 -37.47 -26.30
CA SER A 160 45.62 -38.93 -26.25
C SER A 160 44.62 -39.70 -25.39
N GLU A 161 44.00 -40.72 -25.98
CA GLU A 161 43.45 -41.88 -25.29
C GLU A 161 44.57 -42.64 -24.55
N ALA A 162 44.40 -42.97 -23.26
CA ALA A 162 44.93 -44.19 -22.63
C ALA A 162 44.49 -44.36 -21.16
N SER A 163 43.79 -45.48 -20.91
CA SER A 163 43.82 -46.39 -19.75
C SER A 163 44.56 -46.01 -18.44
N ALA A 164 43.88 -46.17 -17.30
CA ALA A 164 44.29 -46.96 -16.11
C ALA A 164 43.32 -46.69 -14.94
N GLU A 165 42.44 -47.63 -14.58
CA GLU A 165 42.59 -48.58 -13.45
C GLU A 165 42.61 -47.96 -12.03
N ARG A 166 41.44 -48.08 -11.38
CA ARG A 166 41.14 -48.45 -9.97
C ARG A 166 42.18 -48.14 -8.87
N SER A 167 41.74 -47.47 -7.80
CA SER A 167 41.76 -48.05 -6.44
C SER A 167 40.97 -47.24 -5.39
N HIS A 168 40.21 -47.98 -4.57
CA HIS A 168 39.68 -47.76 -3.20
C HIS A 168 39.87 -46.38 -2.54
N ALA A 169 38.87 -45.77 -1.87
CA ALA A 169 38.15 -46.37 -0.76
C ALA A 169 36.74 -45.75 -0.52
N LEU A 170 35.80 -46.63 -0.15
CA LEU A 170 34.48 -46.31 0.38
C LEU A 170 34.61 -45.74 1.81
N GLY A 171 34.40 -44.44 1.96
CA GLY A 171 34.18 -43.78 3.25
C GLY A 171 32.73 -43.31 3.33
N PHE A 172 31.98 -43.88 4.27
CA PHE A 172 30.61 -43.48 4.59
C PHE A 172 30.56 -42.03 5.09
N SER A 173 29.91 -41.14 4.34
CA SER A 173 29.43 -39.85 4.85
C SER A 173 28.02 -40.04 5.42
N ILE A 174 27.96 -40.11 6.75
CA ILE A 174 26.75 -40.10 7.58
C ILE A 174 26.24 -38.65 7.67
N ASP A 175 24.92 -38.49 7.54
CA ASP A 175 24.07 -37.31 7.83
C ASP A 175 24.51 -35.96 7.24
N ALA A 176 24.14 -35.73 5.97
CA ALA A 176 23.65 -34.40 5.60
C ALA A 176 22.15 -34.38 5.92
N PRO A 177 21.62 -33.39 6.66
CA PRO A 177 20.19 -33.28 6.84
C PRO A 177 19.53 -33.20 5.47
N ALA A 178 18.63 -34.14 5.20
CA ALA A 178 17.65 -34.00 4.14
C ALA A 178 16.91 -32.69 4.44
N ASN A 179 17.15 -31.68 3.61
CA ASN A 179 16.32 -30.49 3.58
C ASN A 179 15.01 -30.90 2.88
N ASP A 180 14.24 -31.71 3.60
CA ASP A 180 12.88 -32.09 3.27
C ASP A 180 11.99 -30.91 3.62
N GLU A 181 11.61 -30.13 2.60
CA GLU A 181 10.26 -29.58 2.38
C GLU A 181 10.31 -28.68 1.14
N TYR A 182 10.37 -29.32 -0.03
CA TYR A 182 9.89 -28.70 -1.25
C TYR A 182 8.38 -28.98 -1.34
N ASP A 183 7.58 -28.13 -0.70
CA ASP A 183 6.18 -27.95 -1.07
C ASP A 183 6.08 -26.79 -2.08
N GLU A 184 6.80 -26.89 -3.21
CA GLU A 184 6.85 -25.87 -4.28
C GLU A 184 5.88 -26.16 -5.45
N ASP A 185 5.08 -27.24 -5.35
CA ASP A 185 4.22 -27.72 -6.44
C ASP A 185 2.81 -27.07 -6.49
N GLU A 186 2.47 -26.16 -5.55
CA GLU A 186 1.11 -25.58 -5.43
C GLU A 186 0.96 -24.13 -5.97
N ASP A 187 2.02 -23.48 -6.46
CA ASP A 187 2.00 -22.02 -6.73
C ASP A 187 1.59 -21.58 -8.15
N ASP A 188 1.32 -22.51 -9.10
CA ASP A 188 0.93 -22.19 -10.49
C ASP A 188 -0.58 -22.19 -10.76
N ASP A 189 -1.38 -21.92 -9.73
CA ASP A 189 -2.84 -21.99 -9.76
C ASP A 189 -3.50 -21.20 -10.91
N LEU A 190 -2.95 -20.05 -11.31
CA LEU A 190 -3.54 -19.21 -12.37
C LEU A 190 -3.35 -19.81 -13.77
N ALA A 191 -2.14 -20.28 -14.09
CA ALA A 191 -1.85 -20.93 -15.38
C ALA A 191 -2.56 -22.28 -15.47
N LEU A 192 -2.55 -23.05 -14.38
CA LEU A 192 -3.31 -24.30 -14.24
C LEU A 192 -4.80 -24.07 -14.45
N ALA A 193 -5.39 -23.04 -13.84
CA ALA A 193 -6.80 -22.71 -14.03
C ALA A 193 -7.12 -22.33 -15.48
N ALA A 194 -6.20 -21.66 -16.19
CA ALA A 194 -6.38 -21.36 -17.61
C ALA A 194 -6.39 -22.63 -18.47
N LEU A 195 -5.48 -23.56 -18.21
CA LEU A 195 -5.35 -24.81 -18.96
C LEU A 195 -6.46 -25.80 -18.62
N GLU A 196 -6.91 -25.87 -17.36
CA GLU A 196 -8.13 -26.58 -16.96
C GLU A 196 -9.35 -26.01 -17.72
N SER A 197 -9.38 -24.70 -17.92
CA SER A 197 -10.45 -24.05 -18.68
C SER A 197 -10.47 -24.46 -20.15
N LEU A 198 -9.32 -24.79 -20.73
CA LEU A 198 -9.13 -25.22 -22.12
C LEU A 198 -9.16 -26.75 -22.30
N ASP A 199 -9.33 -27.51 -21.20
CA ASP A 199 -9.17 -28.97 -21.18
C ASP A 199 -7.79 -29.44 -21.70
N ALA A 200 -6.75 -28.63 -21.44
CA ALA A 200 -5.42 -28.78 -22.03
C ALA A 200 -4.32 -29.07 -20.96
N ILE A 201 -4.71 -29.65 -19.82
CA ILE A 201 -3.79 -29.92 -18.70
C ILE A 201 -2.65 -30.89 -19.11
N GLU A 202 -2.85 -31.75 -20.11
CA GLU A 202 -1.80 -32.66 -20.60
C GLU A 202 -0.68 -31.92 -21.36
N VAL A 203 -1.01 -30.80 -22.02
CA VAL A 203 -0.04 -29.91 -22.67
C VAL A 203 0.83 -29.22 -21.62
N PHE A 204 0.24 -28.85 -20.48
CA PHE A 204 0.95 -28.26 -19.34
C PHE A 204 2.08 -29.15 -18.80
N LYS A 205 1.85 -30.46 -18.68
CA LYS A 205 2.86 -31.40 -18.14
C LYS A 205 4.14 -31.47 -18.98
N HIS A 206 4.06 -31.12 -20.26
CA HIS A 206 5.21 -31.06 -21.15
C HIS A 206 5.99 -29.73 -20.99
N ASP A 207 5.29 -28.64 -20.66
CA ASP A 207 5.86 -27.31 -20.43
C ASP A 207 6.50 -27.18 -19.03
N HIS A 208 5.94 -27.87 -18.02
CA HIS A 208 6.36 -27.81 -16.61
C HIS A 208 7.80 -28.29 -16.35
N ARG A 209 8.40 -29.07 -17.26
CA ARG A 209 9.83 -29.45 -17.16
C ARG A 209 10.77 -28.24 -17.27
N VAL A 210 10.27 -27.06 -17.67
CA VAL A 210 11.02 -25.81 -17.88
C VAL A 210 10.80 -24.78 -16.76
N ASP A 211 9.81 -24.97 -15.87
CA ASP A 211 9.41 -23.97 -14.85
C ASP A 211 10.44 -23.73 -13.73
N LYS A 212 11.44 -24.61 -13.58
CA LYS A 212 12.59 -24.37 -12.66
C LYS A 212 13.34 -23.08 -12.98
N THR A 213 13.31 -22.64 -14.24
CA THR A 213 14.01 -21.42 -14.68
C THR A 213 13.44 -20.15 -14.04
N VAL A 214 12.13 -20.10 -13.71
CA VAL A 214 11.52 -18.91 -13.10
C VAL A 214 12.09 -18.66 -11.70
N TYR A 215 12.29 -19.72 -10.91
CA TYR A 215 12.87 -19.61 -9.57
C TYR A 215 14.37 -19.28 -9.58
N GLU A 216 15.08 -19.60 -10.67
CA GLU A 216 16.48 -19.23 -10.88
C GLU A 216 16.64 -17.78 -11.38
N THR A 217 15.63 -17.23 -12.06
CA THR A 217 15.67 -15.86 -12.57
C THR A 217 15.53 -14.82 -11.47
N ARG A 218 16.05 -13.62 -11.73
CA ARG A 218 16.01 -12.50 -10.78
C ARG A 218 15.59 -11.22 -11.51
N ILE A 219 14.92 -10.32 -10.79
CA ILE A 219 14.55 -9.00 -11.31
C ILE A 219 15.71 -8.03 -11.01
N SER A 220 16.26 -7.37 -12.03
CA SER A 220 17.25 -6.33 -11.80
C SER A 220 16.66 -5.13 -11.05
N ILE A 221 17.48 -4.57 -10.14
CA ILE A 221 17.14 -3.38 -9.35
C ILE A 221 16.80 -2.20 -10.26
N ASP A 222 17.52 -2.02 -11.37
CA ASP A 222 17.24 -0.96 -12.34
C ASP A 222 15.84 -1.12 -12.94
N THR A 223 15.51 -2.30 -13.48
CA THR A 223 14.19 -2.60 -14.08
C THR A 223 13.07 -2.34 -13.09
N PHE A 224 13.19 -2.85 -11.86
CA PHE A 224 12.15 -2.67 -10.85
C PHE A 224 12.02 -1.22 -10.40
N ARG A 225 13.13 -0.49 -10.26
CA ARG A 225 13.13 0.95 -9.97
C ARG A 225 12.39 1.76 -11.01
N ARG A 226 12.62 1.51 -12.31
CA ARG A 226 11.92 2.25 -13.38
C ARG A 226 10.41 2.07 -13.27
N LEU A 227 9.98 0.83 -13.00
CA LEU A 227 8.58 0.51 -12.81
C LEU A 227 8.02 1.18 -11.55
N LEU A 228 8.71 1.08 -10.41
CA LEU A 228 8.28 1.69 -9.16
C LEU A 228 8.13 3.20 -9.26
N MET A 229 9.06 3.88 -9.94
CA MET A 229 8.96 5.32 -10.16
C MET A 229 7.71 5.67 -10.97
N LEU A 230 7.37 4.89 -12.01
CA LEU A 230 6.10 5.06 -12.73
C LEU A 230 4.92 4.83 -11.79
N LEU A 231 4.89 3.70 -11.07
CA LEU A 231 3.80 3.34 -10.15
C LEU A 231 3.58 4.40 -9.07
N LEU A 232 4.63 5.00 -8.52
CA LEU A 232 4.54 6.10 -7.54
C LEU A 232 3.90 7.36 -8.16
N VAL A 233 4.19 7.67 -9.42
CA VAL A 233 3.57 8.81 -10.13
C VAL A 233 2.11 8.55 -10.44
N ILE A 234 1.77 7.32 -10.82
CA ILE A 234 0.42 6.95 -11.27
C ILE A 234 -0.46 6.33 -10.18
N ALA A 235 0.01 6.19 -8.95
CA ALA A 235 -0.80 5.68 -7.84
C ALA A 235 -2.15 6.38 -7.66
N PRO A 236 -2.26 7.72 -7.76
CA PRO A 236 -3.54 8.41 -7.68
C PRO A 236 -4.38 8.38 -8.98
N LEU A 237 -3.91 7.73 -10.05
CA LEU A 237 -4.58 7.69 -11.35
C LEU A 237 -5.97 7.05 -11.22
N LYS A 238 -6.99 7.79 -11.62
CA LYS A 238 -8.36 7.26 -11.72
C LYS A 238 -8.60 6.63 -13.08
N PRO A 239 -9.56 5.69 -13.18
CA PRO A 239 -10.01 5.20 -14.48
C PRO A 239 -10.36 6.37 -15.40
N LEU A 240 -9.83 6.36 -16.62
CA LEU A 240 -10.08 7.36 -17.68
C LEU A 240 -9.42 8.73 -17.51
N GLU A 241 -8.67 8.98 -16.43
CA GLU A 241 -7.96 10.24 -16.22
C GLU A 241 -6.64 10.29 -17.01
N SER A 242 -6.35 11.41 -17.68
CA SER A 242 -5.14 11.51 -18.52
C SER A 242 -3.85 11.44 -17.69
N LEU A 243 -2.90 10.57 -18.09
CA LEU A 243 -1.61 10.45 -17.43
C LEU A 243 -0.79 11.77 -17.47
N LYS A 244 -1.05 12.63 -18.46
CA LYS A 244 -0.39 13.95 -18.60
C LYS A 244 -0.57 14.84 -17.36
N VAL A 245 -1.63 14.65 -16.58
CA VAL A 245 -1.89 15.39 -15.33
C VAL A 245 -0.81 15.12 -14.29
N TYR A 246 -0.29 13.90 -14.25
CA TYR A 246 0.67 13.47 -13.23
C TYR A 246 2.12 13.60 -13.70
N THR A 247 2.36 13.56 -15.02
CA THR A 247 3.71 13.58 -15.61
C THR A 247 4.19 14.97 -16.03
N SER A 248 3.29 15.93 -16.28
CA SER A 248 3.65 17.28 -16.75
C SER A 248 4.41 18.15 -15.73
N GLY A 249 4.36 17.80 -14.44
CA GLY A 249 5.02 18.52 -13.34
C GLY A 249 6.18 17.76 -12.69
N LEU A 250 6.89 16.92 -13.44
CA LEU A 250 8.08 16.21 -12.96
C LEU A 250 9.31 17.10 -13.13
N ASP A 251 9.72 17.79 -12.07
CA ASP A 251 10.99 18.49 -12.00
C ASP A 251 12.11 17.56 -11.51
N VAL A 252 13.36 18.03 -11.60
CA VAL A 252 14.55 17.25 -11.19
C VAL A 252 14.49 16.88 -9.70
N GLN A 253 13.98 17.77 -8.86
CA GLN A 253 13.88 17.55 -7.41
C GLN A 253 12.85 16.46 -7.07
N ARG A 254 11.68 16.48 -7.71
CA ARG A 254 10.65 15.47 -7.55
C ARG A 254 11.09 14.12 -8.11
N LEU A 255 11.85 14.11 -9.21
CA LEU A 255 12.40 12.87 -9.76
C LEU A 255 13.41 12.23 -8.79
N GLU A 256 14.27 13.02 -8.16
CA GLU A 256 15.21 12.53 -7.14
C GLU A 256 14.47 12.03 -5.89
N SER A 257 13.41 12.74 -5.45
CA SER A 257 12.54 12.28 -4.36
C SER A 257 11.82 10.98 -4.70
N LEU A 258 11.32 10.82 -5.93
CA LEU A 258 10.69 9.58 -6.41
C LEU A 258 11.68 8.43 -6.43
N LYS A 259 12.92 8.69 -6.88
CA LYS A 259 14.00 7.70 -6.91
C LYS A 259 14.35 7.25 -5.49
N LYS A 260 14.52 8.19 -4.56
CA LYS A 260 14.80 7.90 -3.14
C LYS A 260 13.67 7.08 -2.50
N GLU A 261 12.42 7.39 -2.79
CA GLU A 261 11.30 6.61 -2.28
C GLU A 261 11.23 5.20 -2.89
N ALA A 262 11.48 5.10 -4.20
CA ALA A 262 11.59 3.81 -4.88
C ALA A 262 12.75 2.96 -4.29
N ASP A 263 13.89 3.58 -3.96
CA ASP A 263 15.00 2.92 -3.24
C ASP A 263 14.55 2.36 -1.90
N SER A 264 13.80 3.14 -1.12
CA SER A 264 13.29 2.69 0.16
C SER A 264 12.35 1.49 0.03
N ILE A 265 11.52 1.45 -1.02
CA ILE A 265 10.67 0.29 -1.34
C ILE A 265 11.51 -0.92 -1.77
N ILE A 266 12.49 -0.73 -2.66
CA ILE A 266 13.38 -1.79 -3.16
C ILE A 266 14.16 -2.44 -2.00
N ALA A 267 14.59 -1.64 -1.02
CA ALA A 267 15.28 -2.12 0.16
C ALA A 267 14.48 -3.16 0.97
N ALA A 268 13.15 -3.19 0.86
CA ALA A 268 12.31 -4.20 1.50
C ALA A 268 12.49 -5.61 0.91
N PHE A 269 12.90 -5.72 -0.35
CA PHE A 269 13.05 -6.98 -1.10
C PHE A 269 14.40 -7.69 -0.87
N SER A 270 15.15 -7.29 0.16
CA SER A 270 16.49 -7.81 0.54
C SER A 270 17.61 -7.61 -0.50
N PRO A 271 17.98 -6.37 -0.88
CA PRO A 271 19.04 -6.15 -1.87
C PRO A 271 20.48 -6.21 -1.32
N GLU A 272 20.71 -6.67 -0.08
CA GLU A 272 22.04 -6.70 0.57
C GLU A 272 22.84 -8.01 0.34
N GLU A 273 22.25 -9.03 -0.27
CA GLU A 273 22.99 -10.20 -0.76
C GLU A 273 23.61 -9.89 -2.13
N SER A 274 24.91 -9.59 -2.09
CA SER A 274 25.77 -9.26 -3.23
C SER A 274 25.47 -10.06 -4.51
N ASP A 275 25.01 -9.31 -5.52
CA ASP A 275 25.12 -9.60 -6.96
C ASP A 275 23.96 -10.31 -7.69
N GLY A 276 22.76 -10.38 -7.09
CA GLY A 276 21.64 -11.13 -7.69
C GLY A 276 20.51 -10.36 -8.38
N GLY A 277 20.06 -9.24 -7.82
CA GLY A 277 18.68 -8.76 -8.06
C GLY A 277 17.66 -9.49 -7.19
N ILE A 278 16.37 -9.22 -7.38
CA ILE A 278 15.28 -9.70 -6.50
C ILE A 278 14.87 -11.12 -6.90
N SER A 279 14.88 -12.05 -5.95
CA SER A 279 14.41 -13.44 -6.13
C SER A 279 12.89 -13.54 -6.10
N TYR A 280 12.33 -14.62 -6.69
CA TYR A 280 10.89 -14.87 -6.64
C TYR A 280 10.36 -14.95 -5.20
N LYS A 281 11.07 -15.66 -4.31
CA LYS A 281 10.67 -15.83 -2.90
C LYS A 281 10.60 -14.48 -2.18
N ALA A 282 11.62 -13.63 -2.33
CA ALA A 282 11.62 -12.30 -1.74
C ALA A 282 10.51 -11.43 -2.34
N PHE A 283 10.34 -11.47 -3.67
CA PHE A 283 9.26 -10.75 -4.36
C PHE A 283 7.88 -11.15 -3.86
N ALA A 284 7.54 -12.44 -3.93
CA ALA A 284 6.22 -12.94 -3.54
C ALA A 284 5.90 -12.64 -2.08
N ARG A 285 6.85 -12.89 -1.16
CA ARG A 285 6.67 -12.63 0.28
C ARG A 285 6.48 -11.15 0.57
N THR A 286 7.25 -10.26 -0.06
CA THR A 286 7.13 -8.81 0.14
C THR A 286 5.83 -8.27 -0.43
N ILE A 287 5.45 -8.67 -1.64
CA ILE A 287 4.20 -8.20 -2.26
C ILE A 287 3.00 -8.66 -1.43
N SER A 288 2.93 -9.95 -1.06
CA SER A 288 1.77 -10.48 -0.34
C SER A 288 1.63 -9.96 1.09
N LEU A 289 2.73 -9.73 1.81
CA LEU A 289 2.70 -9.39 3.24
C LEU A 289 2.96 -7.91 3.53
N SER A 290 3.65 -7.19 2.64
CA SER A 290 4.13 -5.81 2.87
C SER A 290 3.53 -4.80 1.90
N LEU A 291 3.34 -5.16 0.62
CA LEU A 291 2.93 -4.23 -0.45
C LEU A 291 1.82 -4.82 -1.34
N PRO A 292 0.66 -5.19 -0.77
CA PRO A 292 -0.40 -5.91 -1.50
C PRO A 292 -0.99 -5.11 -2.66
N TYR A 293 -1.00 -3.78 -2.57
CA TYR A 293 -1.60 -2.88 -3.57
C TYR A 293 -0.56 -2.26 -4.51
N LEU A 294 0.69 -2.76 -4.53
CA LEU A 294 1.76 -2.16 -5.32
C LEU A 294 1.42 -2.02 -6.81
N PHE A 295 0.77 -3.05 -7.37
CA PHE A 295 0.46 -3.13 -8.80
C PHE A 295 -0.93 -2.61 -9.15
N ASP A 296 -1.73 -2.20 -8.16
CA ASP A 296 -3.03 -1.58 -8.38
C ASP A 296 -2.98 -0.52 -9.48
N PRO A 297 -2.02 0.44 -9.50
CA PRO A 297 -2.05 1.53 -10.47
C PRO A 297 -2.05 1.08 -11.94
N LEU A 298 -1.53 -0.12 -12.23
CA LEU A 298 -1.60 -0.73 -13.57
C LEU A 298 -3.05 -1.00 -14.01
N THR A 299 -3.94 -1.35 -13.09
CA THR A 299 -5.36 -1.53 -13.42
C THR A 299 -5.96 -0.26 -14.02
N ALA A 300 -5.79 0.88 -13.35
CA ALA A 300 -6.32 2.16 -13.85
C ALA A 300 -5.67 2.54 -15.19
N LEU A 301 -4.35 2.32 -15.31
CA LEU A 301 -3.59 2.58 -16.53
C LEU A 301 -4.13 1.79 -17.74
N PHE A 302 -4.43 0.50 -17.57
CA PHE A 302 -4.91 -0.36 -18.66
C PHE A 302 -6.43 -0.28 -18.89
N GLU A 303 -7.20 0.27 -17.96
CA GLU A 303 -8.63 0.56 -18.19
C GLU A 303 -8.86 1.64 -19.26
N HIS A 304 -7.87 2.48 -19.56
CA HIS A 304 -7.90 3.40 -20.70
C HIS A 304 -8.12 2.70 -22.05
N MET A 305 -7.73 1.43 -22.16
CA MET A 305 -7.97 0.63 -23.37
C MET A 305 -9.47 0.40 -23.61
N LEU A 306 -10.29 0.39 -22.56
CA LEU A 306 -11.69 -0.04 -22.61
C LEU A 306 -12.66 1.06 -23.04
N PHE A 307 -12.20 2.29 -23.18
CA PHE A 307 -13.04 3.44 -23.52
C PHE A 307 -12.36 4.33 -24.56
N SER A 308 -12.75 4.14 -25.82
CA SER A 308 -12.27 4.98 -26.93
C SER A 308 -12.94 6.36 -26.92
N LYS A 309 -12.11 7.40 -27.03
CA LYS A 309 -12.56 8.80 -27.25
C LYS A 309 -13.27 8.98 -28.60
N ASN A 310 -13.02 8.12 -29.59
CA ASN A 310 -13.62 8.23 -30.94
C ASN A 310 -15.09 7.80 -30.98
N LEU A 311 -15.50 6.93 -30.05
CA LEU A 311 -16.84 6.32 -30.02
C LEU A 311 -17.77 6.98 -29.00
N ASP A 312 -17.51 8.24 -28.64
CA ASP A 312 -18.33 8.97 -27.68
C ASP A 312 -19.76 9.18 -28.20
N LEU A 313 -20.68 8.36 -27.72
CA LEU A 313 -22.10 8.37 -28.08
C LEU A 313 -22.81 9.66 -27.64
N SER A 314 -22.24 10.41 -26.70
CA SER A 314 -22.79 11.69 -26.24
C SER A 314 -22.67 12.78 -27.30
N GLN A 315 -21.59 12.77 -28.09
CA GLN A 315 -21.35 13.73 -29.19
C GLN A 315 -22.34 13.54 -30.34
N ARG A 316 -22.83 12.30 -30.53
CA ARG A 316 -23.79 11.99 -31.59
C ARG A 316 -25.17 12.63 -31.38
N ARG A 317 -25.51 12.99 -30.13
CA ARG A 317 -26.73 13.77 -29.82
C ARG A 317 -26.64 15.23 -30.29
N HIS A 318 -25.44 15.82 -30.34
CA HIS A 318 -25.22 17.19 -30.79
C HIS A 318 -24.99 17.31 -32.31
N LYS A 319 -24.51 16.25 -32.98
CA LYS A 319 -24.31 16.23 -34.44
C LYS A 319 -25.58 16.14 -35.29
N GLY A 320 -26.77 16.04 -34.68
CA GLY A 320 -28.05 16.00 -35.40
C GLY A 320 -28.46 17.30 -36.10
N GLN A 321 -27.65 18.37 -36.06
CA GLN A 321 -27.99 19.67 -36.63
C GLN A 321 -26.90 20.39 -37.43
N ALA A 322 -25.76 19.77 -37.73
CA ALA A 322 -24.73 20.43 -38.55
C ALA A 322 -24.21 19.51 -39.67
N THR A 323 -24.40 20.01 -40.89
CA THR A 323 -23.97 19.45 -42.18
C THR A 323 -22.46 19.21 -42.24
N GLU A 324 -22.08 18.18 -42.99
CA GLU A 324 -20.72 17.73 -43.29
C GLU A 324 -19.81 18.86 -43.79
N ILE A 325 -18.73 19.15 -43.05
CA ILE A 325 -17.48 19.71 -43.56
C ILE A 325 -16.32 18.94 -42.92
N GLU A 326 -15.27 18.81 -43.71
CA GLU A 326 -14.10 17.95 -43.69
C GLU A 326 -13.23 18.00 -42.43
N GLN A 327 -12.37 16.98 -42.35
CA GLN A 327 -11.36 16.72 -41.33
C GLN A 327 -10.39 17.91 -41.17
N GLU A 328 -10.38 18.51 -39.99
CA GLU A 328 -9.20 19.14 -39.41
C GLU A 328 -9.01 18.61 -37.98
N GLU A 329 -7.76 18.36 -37.64
CA GLU A 329 -7.30 17.91 -36.33
C GLU A 329 -7.71 18.93 -35.26
N ASN A 330 -8.78 18.64 -34.51
CA ASN A 330 -9.05 19.35 -33.26
C ASN A 330 -8.06 18.86 -32.18
N GLU A 331 -6.81 19.32 -32.27
CA GLU A 331 -6.18 19.87 -31.07
C GLU A 331 -7.06 21.05 -30.61
N GLU A 332 -7.15 21.30 -29.30
CA GLU A 332 -7.91 22.42 -28.69
C GLU A 332 -9.40 22.15 -28.37
N ASN A 333 -9.61 21.47 -27.24
CA ASN A 333 -10.38 21.98 -26.10
C ASN A 333 -10.29 20.96 -24.94
N GLU A 334 -9.07 20.57 -24.52
CA GLU A 334 -8.92 20.01 -23.18
C GLU A 334 -8.95 21.21 -22.22
N GLU A 335 -10.11 21.41 -21.59
CA GLU A 335 -10.25 22.21 -20.37
C GLU A 335 -9.06 21.88 -19.45
N PRO A 336 -8.34 22.87 -18.89
CA PRO A 336 -7.13 22.60 -18.12
C PRO A 336 -7.45 21.52 -17.09
N PRO A 337 -6.66 20.43 -17.03
CA PRO A 337 -7.01 19.29 -16.21
C PRO A 337 -7.24 19.78 -14.79
N SER A 338 -8.44 19.53 -14.27
CA SER A 338 -8.76 19.83 -12.88
C SER A 338 -7.71 19.15 -12.01
N PRO A 339 -7.13 19.84 -11.01
CA PRO A 339 -6.11 19.24 -10.18
C PRO A 339 -6.65 17.95 -9.54
N PRO A 340 -5.82 16.91 -9.40
CA PRO A 340 -6.26 15.64 -8.85
C PRO A 340 -6.87 15.86 -7.46
N ALA A 341 -7.97 15.17 -7.18
CA ALA A 341 -8.71 15.35 -5.93
C ALA A 341 -7.81 15.08 -4.72
N ALA A 342 -7.54 16.11 -3.91
CA ALA A 342 -6.64 16.00 -2.76
C ALA A 342 -7.12 14.93 -1.77
N LEU A 343 -6.22 14.05 -1.32
CA LEU A 343 -6.49 13.07 -0.27
C LEU A 343 -6.77 13.75 1.08
N THR A 344 -6.12 14.89 1.33
CA THR A 344 -6.22 15.65 2.56
C THR A 344 -7.39 16.65 2.53
N LEU A 345 -8.06 16.81 3.66
CA LEU A 345 -9.04 17.87 3.88
C LEU A 345 -8.34 19.14 4.36
N PRO A 346 -8.84 20.33 4.00
CA PRO A 346 -8.37 21.56 4.62
C PRO A 346 -8.67 21.52 6.13
N GLY A 347 -7.75 22.03 6.95
CA GLY A 347 -7.94 22.04 8.39
C GLY A 347 -6.84 22.77 9.14
N SER A 348 -6.49 22.26 10.33
CA SER A 348 -5.65 22.97 11.31
C SER A 348 -4.18 23.12 10.92
N PHE A 349 -3.68 22.31 9.98
CA PHE A 349 -2.31 22.41 9.47
C PHE A 349 -2.18 21.83 8.06
N GLU A 350 -1.12 22.24 7.37
CA GLU A 350 -0.60 21.58 6.17
C GLU A 350 0.53 20.62 6.55
N SER A 351 0.62 19.50 5.85
CA SER A 351 1.60 18.47 6.20
C SER A 351 3.03 18.91 5.90
N ALA A 352 3.92 18.73 6.86
CA ALA A 352 5.37 18.80 6.65
C ALA A 352 5.94 17.43 6.22
N ILE A 353 5.25 16.33 6.55
CA ILE A 353 5.70 14.96 6.27
C ILE A 353 5.08 14.42 4.96
N LEU A 354 3.76 14.47 4.80
CA LEU A 354 3.06 13.98 3.62
C LEU A 354 3.33 14.85 2.40
N ASN A 355 4.01 14.26 1.44
CA ASN A 355 4.11 14.77 0.08
C ASN A 355 3.39 13.80 -0.89
N PRO A 356 3.20 14.17 -2.17
CA PRO A 356 2.55 13.28 -3.14
C PRO A 356 3.23 11.91 -3.26
N THR A 357 4.55 11.86 -3.20
CA THR A 357 5.35 10.62 -3.32
C THR A 357 5.11 9.65 -2.15
N LEU A 358 5.18 10.15 -0.92
CA LEU A 358 4.90 9.39 0.31
C LEU A 358 3.43 8.97 0.36
N THR A 359 2.52 9.82 -0.10
CA THR A 359 1.11 9.47 -0.20
C THR A 359 0.89 8.29 -1.17
N SER A 360 1.58 8.29 -2.30
CA SER A 360 1.59 7.15 -3.22
C SER A 360 2.19 5.90 -2.58
N HIS A 361 3.30 6.00 -1.87
CA HIS A 361 3.89 4.86 -1.16
C HIS A 361 2.93 4.29 -0.09
N LEU A 362 2.29 5.14 0.71
CA LEU A 362 1.28 4.72 1.69
C LEU A 362 0.14 3.94 1.03
N SER A 363 -0.26 4.31 -0.20
CA SER A 363 -1.32 3.61 -0.93
C SER A 363 -0.96 2.19 -1.35
N PHE A 364 0.33 1.81 -1.39
CA PHE A 364 0.74 0.46 -1.76
C PHE A 364 0.46 -0.59 -0.68
N PHE A 365 0.16 -0.17 0.55
CA PHE A 365 -0.07 -1.10 1.66
C PHE A 365 -1.17 -0.70 2.63
N LEU A 366 -1.60 0.57 2.67
CA LEU A 366 -2.68 0.99 3.55
C LEU A 366 -4.06 0.67 2.95
N PRO A 367 -4.89 -0.12 3.65
CA PRO A 367 -6.27 -0.36 3.24
C PRO A 367 -7.13 0.89 3.48
N SER A 368 -8.26 0.92 2.78
CA SER A 368 -9.34 1.87 3.01
C SER A 368 -10.28 1.36 4.12
N THR A 369 -11.60 1.51 3.94
CA THR A 369 -12.66 0.96 4.78
C THR A 369 -12.83 -0.56 4.59
N SER A 370 -12.38 -1.10 3.45
CA SER A 370 -12.31 -2.52 3.15
C SER A 370 -10.85 -2.95 2.90
N PRO A 371 -10.50 -4.21 3.20
CA PRO A 371 -9.14 -4.74 2.99
C PRO A 371 -8.80 -4.97 1.51
N ASP A 372 -9.75 -4.84 0.58
CA ASP A 372 -9.51 -5.11 -0.85
C ASP A 372 -9.22 -3.84 -1.65
N ILE A 373 -9.35 -2.65 -1.05
CA ILE A 373 -9.24 -1.36 -1.74
C ILE A 373 -8.26 -0.47 -0.99
N ASN A 374 -7.26 0.05 -1.69
CA ASN A 374 -6.30 0.98 -1.10
C ASN A 374 -6.91 2.38 -0.80
N ILE A 375 -6.22 3.14 0.05
CA ILE A 375 -6.69 4.45 0.52
C ILE A 375 -6.95 5.47 -0.60
N LEU A 376 -6.18 5.47 -1.69
CA LEU A 376 -6.29 6.44 -2.79
C LEU A 376 -7.43 6.14 -3.77
N ARG A 377 -7.77 4.86 -3.94
CA ARG A 377 -8.89 4.44 -4.82
C ARG A 377 -10.25 4.61 -4.17
N SER A 378 -10.26 4.71 -2.85
CA SER A 378 -11.47 5.00 -2.10
C SER A 378 -11.73 6.50 -2.01
N SER A 379 -12.97 6.85 -1.69
CA SER A 379 -13.42 8.20 -1.36
C SER A 379 -13.03 8.66 0.05
N VAL A 380 -12.14 7.93 0.73
CA VAL A 380 -11.63 8.30 2.06
C VAL A 380 -10.82 9.59 1.97
N LYS A 381 -10.93 10.40 3.03
CA LYS A 381 -10.13 11.62 3.19
C LYS A 381 -9.38 11.64 4.51
N LEU A 382 -8.21 12.27 4.51
CA LEU A 382 -7.39 12.49 5.69
C LEU A 382 -7.67 13.87 6.28
N HIS A 383 -8.12 13.93 7.52
CA HIS A 383 -8.35 15.16 8.26
C HIS A 383 -7.13 15.47 9.15
N PRO A 384 -6.55 16.69 9.10
CA PRO A 384 -5.45 17.07 9.98
C PRO A 384 -5.95 17.21 11.43
N VAL A 385 -5.59 16.26 12.31
CA VAL A 385 -6.04 16.23 13.72
C VAL A 385 -5.04 16.91 14.65
N PHE A 386 -3.77 16.56 14.55
CA PHE A 386 -2.71 17.12 15.40
C PHE A 386 -1.38 17.16 14.65
N SER A 387 -0.58 18.18 14.92
CA SER A 387 0.80 18.29 14.46
C SER A 387 1.62 19.07 15.47
N THR A 388 2.84 18.62 15.76
CA THR A 388 3.74 19.31 16.69
C THR A 388 4.14 20.70 16.19
N SER A 389 4.22 20.91 14.87
CA SER A 389 4.56 22.22 14.29
C SER A 389 3.45 23.26 14.46
N ALA A 390 2.19 22.82 14.41
CA ALA A 390 1.03 23.72 14.53
C ALA A 390 0.48 23.83 15.96
N HIS A 391 0.55 22.76 16.76
CA HIS A 391 -0.12 22.66 18.06
C HIS A 391 0.85 22.53 19.25
N GLY A 392 2.16 22.59 18.99
CA GLY A 392 3.23 22.44 19.97
C GLY A 392 3.48 20.99 20.40
N SER A 393 4.56 20.76 21.15
CA SER A 393 5.01 19.44 21.62
C SER A 393 4.43 19.02 22.99
N SER A 394 3.32 19.60 23.43
CA SER A 394 2.74 19.24 24.75
C SER A 394 1.76 18.06 24.67
N LEU A 395 1.88 17.09 25.59
CA LEU A 395 0.91 15.99 25.71
C LEU A 395 -0.52 16.47 26.03
N THR A 396 -0.67 17.64 26.66
CA THR A 396 -1.97 18.24 26.90
C THR A 396 -2.64 18.70 25.60
N SER A 397 -1.86 19.26 24.68
CA SER A 397 -2.37 19.62 23.34
C SER A 397 -2.69 18.36 22.54
N PHE A 398 -1.80 17.36 22.58
CA PHE A 398 -2.04 16.06 21.97
C PHE A 398 -3.34 15.43 22.48
N SER A 399 -3.54 15.39 23.79
CA SER A 399 -4.71 14.74 24.39
C SER A 399 -6.03 15.42 24.01
N HIS A 400 -6.06 16.76 23.99
CA HIS A 400 -7.23 17.54 23.57
C HIS A 400 -7.63 17.27 22.11
N HIS A 401 -6.65 17.12 21.21
CA HIS A 401 -6.92 16.91 19.79
C HIS A 401 -7.17 15.43 19.45
N VAL A 402 -6.32 14.52 19.91
CA VAL A 402 -6.31 13.13 19.45
C VAL A 402 -7.33 12.27 20.20
N LEU A 403 -7.52 12.47 21.51
CA LEU A 403 -8.48 11.65 22.28
C LEU A 403 -9.94 12.04 22.04
N THR A 404 -10.19 13.23 21.48
CA THR A 404 -11.55 13.66 21.12
C THR A 404 -12.01 13.06 19.79
N TRP A 405 -11.06 12.66 18.94
CA TRP A 405 -11.28 11.97 17.66
C TRP A 405 -11.80 10.54 17.87
N GLN A 406 -12.73 10.12 17.02
CA GLN A 406 -13.50 8.87 17.23
C GLN A 406 -13.32 7.81 16.14
N THR A 407 -12.59 8.10 15.07
CA THR A 407 -12.35 7.16 13.98
C THR A 407 -10.89 6.73 13.93
N ALA A 408 -10.53 5.92 12.94
CA ALA A 408 -9.18 5.49 12.70
C ALA A 408 -8.23 6.69 12.53
N THR A 409 -6.98 6.52 12.95
CA THR A 409 -5.93 7.54 12.86
C THR A 409 -4.69 6.97 12.23
N LEU A 410 -4.06 7.77 11.37
CA LEU A 410 -2.72 7.55 10.83
C LEU A 410 -1.75 8.46 11.60
N LEU A 411 -0.80 7.85 12.29
CA LEU A 411 0.30 8.53 12.96
C LEU A 411 1.51 8.53 12.02
N LEU A 412 2.14 9.68 11.84
CA LEU A 412 3.38 9.85 11.08
C LEU A 412 4.40 10.60 11.94
N LEU A 413 5.63 10.09 11.98
CA LEU A 413 6.72 10.63 12.75
C LEU A 413 7.96 10.72 11.87
N GLN A 414 8.59 11.89 11.87
CA GLN A 414 9.83 12.13 11.17
C GLN A 414 10.88 12.66 12.13
N GLY A 415 12.11 12.13 12.02
CA GLY A 415 13.22 12.51 12.88
C GLY A 415 14.56 12.00 12.37
N SER A 416 15.62 12.36 13.07
CA SER A 416 16.97 11.83 12.84
C SER A 416 17.34 10.79 13.91
N PRO A 417 18.18 9.79 13.61
CA PRO A 417 18.67 8.89 14.63
C PRO A 417 19.52 9.63 15.67
N ALA A 418 19.25 9.40 16.97
CA ALA A 418 19.90 10.13 18.08
C ALA A 418 21.42 9.81 18.21
N ASP A 419 21.84 8.63 17.75
CA ASP A 419 23.21 8.13 17.90
C ASP A 419 24.06 8.33 16.62
N SER A 420 23.52 8.92 15.55
CA SER A 420 24.21 9.09 14.26
C SER A 420 24.59 10.54 13.98
N THR A 421 25.80 10.75 13.47
CA THR A 421 26.23 12.03 12.87
C THR A 421 25.65 12.27 11.47
N SER A 422 24.91 11.31 10.90
CA SER A 422 24.21 11.48 9.63
C SER A 422 22.88 12.20 9.84
N GLU A 423 22.59 13.20 8.99
CA GLU A 423 21.28 13.87 8.92
C GLU A 423 20.25 13.02 8.14
N GLU A 424 20.36 11.69 8.21
CA GLU A 424 19.45 10.81 7.49
C GLU A 424 18.07 10.82 8.16
N LEU A 425 17.08 11.32 7.44
CA LEU A 425 15.71 11.40 7.93
C LEU A 425 15.05 10.02 7.90
N ILE A 426 14.60 9.56 9.07
CA ILE A 426 13.78 8.36 9.21
C ILE A 426 12.32 8.79 9.28
N THR A 427 11.47 8.08 8.54
CA THR A 427 10.01 8.30 8.56
C THR A 427 9.33 7.03 9.04
N LEU A 428 8.69 7.12 10.21
CA LEU A 428 7.92 6.06 10.85
C LEU A 428 6.44 6.40 10.83
N GLY A 429 5.58 5.39 10.94
CA GLY A 429 4.16 5.62 11.11
C GLY A 429 3.42 4.42 11.67
N ALA A 430 2.19 4.67 12.10
CA ALA A 430 1.28 3.63 12.57
C ALA A 430 -0.14 3.91 12.09
N TYR A 431 -0.79 2.89 11.54
CA TYR A 431 -2.21 2.90 11.26
C TYR A 431 -2.96 2.29 12.45
N ILE A 432 -3.81 3.08 13.08
CA ILE A 432 -4.55 2.69 14.28
C ILE A 432 -6.05 2.75 13.94
N PRO A 433 -6.69 1.59 13.67
CA PRO A 433 -8.09 1.56 13.23
C PRO A 433 -9.10 1.78 14.37
N GLN A 434 -8.62 1.80 15.62
CA GLN A 434 -9.44 2.00 16.81
C GLN A 434 -9.18 3.36 17.48
N THR A 435 -10.13 3.82 18.28
CA THR A 435 -9.95 5.01 19.11
C THR A 435 -8.85 4.82 20.15
N TRP A 436 -8.12 5.90 20.44
CA TRP A 436 -7.08 5.92 21.47
C TRP A 436 -7.65 5.62 22.86
N LYS A 437 -6.99 4.73 23.62
CA LYS A 437 -7.39 4.37 24.99
C LYS A 437 -6.57 5.15 26.02
N THR A 438 -7.23 5.62 27.07
CA THR A 438 -6.60 6.28 28.23
C THR A 438 -6.55 5.35 29.44
N SER A 439 -5.64 5.63 30.38
CA SER A 439 -5.48 4.89 31.64
C SER A 439 -6.75 4.81 32.51
N ILE A 440 -7.73 5.70 32.29
CA ILE A 440 -8.96 5.83 33.08
C ILE A 440 -10.12 5.04 32.44
N SER A 441 -10.00 4.70 31.15
CA SER A 441 -11.04 4.02 30.38
C SER A 441 -10.83 2.49 30.38
N THR A 442 -10.91 1.86 31.55
CA THR A 442 -11.01 0.39 31.68
C THR A 442 -12.45 -0.11 31.59
N SER A 443 -13.43 0.79 31.47
CA SER A 443 -14.82 0.42 31.19
C SER A 443 -14.97 0.03 29.72
N SER A 444 -15.40 -1.20 29.50
CA SER A 444 -15.72 -1.84 28.22
C SER A 444 -16.70 -1.02 27.38
N SER A 445 -16.22 -0.04 26.61
CA SER A 445 -16.93 0.40 25.42
C SER A 445 -16.65 -0.64 24.34
N SER A 446 -17.63 -1.51 24.07
CA SER A 446 -17.66 -2.33 22.87
C SER A 446 -17.81 -1.41 21.66
N SER A 447 -16.75 -0.72 21.25
CA SER A 447 -16.68 -0.22 19.88
C SER A 447 -16.68 -1.46 19.01
N LYS A 448 -17.65 -1.56 18.10
CA LYS A 448 -17.65 -2.57 17.04
C LYS A 448 -16.25 -2.55 16.43
N THR A 449 -15.50 -3.63 16.62
CA THR A 449 -14.13 -3.71 16.13
C THR A 449 -14.20 -3.61 14.62
N SER A 450 -13.56 -2.60 14.03
CA SER A 450 -13.29 -2.64 12.60
C SER A 450 -12.57 -3.95 12.29
N ASP A 451 -12.96 -4.63 11.22
CA ASP A 451 -12.28 -5.85 10.76
C ASP A 451 -10.83 -5.56 10.30
N LEU A 452 -10.49 -4.27 10.16
CA LEU A 452 -9.15 -3.79 9.84
C LEU A 452 -8.18 -3.98 11.01
N LEU A 453 -7.01 -4.51 10.69
CA LEU A 453 -5.90 -4.71 11.62
C LEU A 453 -5.03 -3.44 11.67
N PRO A 454 -4.42 -3.13 12.82
CA PRO A 454 -3.43 -2.06 12.89
C PRO A 454 -2.18 -2.44 12.09
N CYS A 455 -1.36 -1.46 11.73
CA CYS A 455 -0.01 -1.75 11.27
C CYS A 455 0.96 -0.69 11.80
N LEU A 456 2.20 -1.12 12.01
CA LEU A 456 3.32 -0.26 12.36
C LEU A 456 4.33 -0.35 11.22
N PHE A 457 4.87 0.77 10.76
CA PHE A 457 5.71 0.78 9.58
C PHE A 457 6.82 1.82 9.62
N GLN A 458 7.84 1.56 8.84
CA GLN A 458 8.88 2.50 8.44
C GLN A 458 8.78 2.69 6.93
N LEU A 459 8.80 3.94 6.46
CA LEU A 459 8.80 4.25 5.02
C LEU A 459 10.22 4.46 4.51
N SER A 460 11.04 5.19 5.26
CA SER A 460 12.40 5.60 4.87
C SER A 460 13.36 5.39 6.05
N PRO A 461 14.61 4.94 5.81
CA PRO A 461 15.25 4.70 4.51
C PRO A 461 14.94 3.35 3.86
N LYS A 462 14.32 2.42 4.60
CA LYS A 462 13.88 1.10 4.14
C LYS A 462 12.43 0.89 4.51
N HIS A 463 11.61 0.46 3.56
CA HIS A 463 10.23 0.08 3.83
C HIS A 463 10.19 -1.16 4.72
N ILE A 464 9.50 -1.06 5.84
CA ILE A 464 9.23 -2.16 6.77
C ILE A 464 7.77 -2.07 7.18
N LEU A 465 7.00 -3.14 6.99
CA LEU A 465 5.64 -3.25 7.50
C LEU A 465 5.57 -4.35 8.56
N LEU A 466 5.06 -4.00 9.73
CA LEU A 466 4.74 -4.90 10.84
C LEU A 466 3.21 -4.99 10.92
N PRO A 467 2.59 -6.01 10.29
CA PRO A 467 1.15 -6.12 10.21
C PRO A 467 0.56 -6.49 11.58
N GLY A 468 -0.68 -6.06 11.82
CA GLY A 468 -1.39 -6.39 13.05
C GLY A 468 -1.65 -7.88 13.17
N ASN A 469 -1.55 -8.39 14.39
CA ASN A 469 -1.78 -9.79 14.69
C ASN A 469 -3.29 -10.07 14.76
N PRO A 470 -3.85 -10.90 13.85
CA PRO A 470 -5.28 -11.22 13.88
C PRO A 470 -5.65 -12.15 15.04
N SER A 471 -4.67 -12.80 15.67
CA SER A 471 -4.90 -13.78 16.72
C SER A 471 -5.59 -13.16 17.95
N PRO A 472 -6.60 -13.83 18.54
CA PRO A 472 -7.19 -13.39 19.80
C PRO A 472 -6.17 -13.35 20.95
N SER A 473 -5.07 -14.12 20.86
CA SER A 473 -4.00 -14.10 21.86
C SER A 473 -3.29 -12.75 21.96
N ALA A 474 -3.29 -11.94 20.89
CA ALA A 474 -2.71 -10.60 20.88
C ALA A 474 -3.55 -9.56 21.63
N LYS A 475 -4.85 -9.82 21.81
CA LYS A 475 -5.82 -8.89 22.41
C LYS A 475 -5.85 -9.02 23.93
N LYS A 476 -4.71 -8.81 24.61
CA LYS A 476 -4.63 -8.79 26.08
C LYS A 476 -4.94 -7.36 26.58
N PRO A 477 -5.62 -7.21 27.72
CA PRO A 477 -5.99 -5.88 28.25
C PRO A 477 -4.78 -5.03 28.62
N ASN A 478 -3.63 -5.65 28.91
CA ASN A 478 -2.37 -4.99 29.22
C ASN A 478 -1.49 -4.73 27.98
N THR A 479 -1.94 -5.06 26.77
CA THR A 479 -1.25 -4.78 25.51
C THR A 479 -2.20 -4.08 24.52
N PRO A 480 -2.70 -2.87 24.84
CA PRO A 480 -3.47 -2.08 23.90
C PRO A 480 -2.64 -1.73 22.67
N ILE A 481 -3.28 -1.59 21.50
CA ILE A 481 -2.61 -1.18 20.26
C ILE A 481 -1.93 0.17 20.43
N ALA A 482 -2.64 1.15 21.01
CA ALA A 482 -2.14 2.48 21.30
C ALA A 482 -2.57 2.91 22.70
N TYR A 483 -1.65 3.52 23.43
CA TYR A 483 -1.81 3.95 24.81
C TYR A 483 -1.25 5.36 24.98
N PHE A 484 -2.02 6.19 25.69
CA PHE A 484 -1.62 7.54 26.05
C PHE A 484 -1.60 7.69 27.58
N SER A 485 -0.53 8.29 28.10
CA SER A 485 -0.37 8.61 29.52
C SER A 485 0.35 9.95 29.68
N PRO A 486 -0.20 10.89 30.48
CA PRO A 486 0.45 12.19 30.73
C PRO A 486 1.86 12.09 31.32
N ASN A 487 2.20 10.97 31.96
CA ASN A 487 3.48 10.80 32.67
C ASN A 487 4.52 10.04 31.84
N THR A 488 4.08 9.16 30.94
CA THR A 488 4.97 8.24 30.22
C THR A 488 4.98 8.48 28.71
N GLY A 489 4.16 9.39 28.21
CA GLY A 489 4.05 9.67 26.77
C GLY A 489 3.09 8.76 26.03
N ILE A 490 3.44 8.44 24.79
CA ILE A 490 2.64 7.66 23.86
C ILE A 490 3.33 6.31 23.63
N ALA A 491 2.57 5.22 23.65
CA ALA A 491 3.09 3.88 23.38
C ALA A 491 2.19 3.14 22.40
N VAL A 492 2.78 2.50 21.40
CA VAL A 492 2.11 1.71 20.37
C VAL A 492 2.71 0.30 20.36
N GLY A 493 1.88 -0.74 20.48
CA GLY A 493 2.33 -2.13 20.54
C GLY A 493 3.03 -2.56 21.84
N CYS A 494 3.02 -1.72 22.88
CA CYS A 494 3.74 -2.01 24.13
C CYS A 494 2.89 -2.76 25.16
N ARG A 495 3.59 -3.43 26.09
CA ARG A 495 3.00 -3.93 27.32
C ARG A 495 2.95 -2.81 28.36
N ILE A 496 1.75 -2.55 28.87
CA ILE A 496 1.50 -1.52 29.88
C ILE A 496 1.59 -2.15 31.27
N PRO A 497 2.45 -1.61 32.17
CA PRO A 497 2.56 -2.11 33.53
C PRO A 497 1.29 -1.82 34.34
N ALA A 498 1.05 -2.61 35.39
CA ALA A 498 -0.05 -2.34 36.30
C ALA A 498 0.14 -0.98 36.99
N PRO A 499 -0.92 -0.19 37.18
CA PRO A 499 -0.83 1.11 37.81
C PRO A 499 -0.35 0.95 39.26
N SER A 500 0.77 1.58 39.61
CA SER A 500 1.32 1.61 40.96
C SER A 500 1.29 3.03 41.52
N ARG A 501 0.89 3.16 42.79
CA ARG A 501 0.87 4.46 43.51
C ARG A 501 2.27 4.89 43.98
N THR A 502 3.23 3.98 44.00
CA THR A 502 4.55 4.18 44.62
C THR A 502 5.71 4.19 43.62
N GLN A 503 5.51 3.66 42.42
CA GLN A 503 6.53 3.60 41.37
C GLN A 503 5.92 3.94 40.02
N GLN A 504 6.57 4.85 39.28
CA GLN A 504 6.27 5.08 37.87
C GLN A 504 6.88 3.93 37.06
N ASN A 505 6.03 3.07 36.52
CA ASN A 505 6.45 2.01 35.62
C ASN A 505 6.25 2.48 34.17
N HIS A 506 7.28 2.36 33.34
CA HIS A 506 7.21 2.73 31.93
C HIS A 506 6.66 1.58 31.08
N PRO A 507 5.98 1.88 29.96
CA PRO A 507 5.64 0.89 28.94
C PRO A 507 6.89 0.15 28.46
N THR A 508 6.77 -1.16 28.23
CA THR A 508 7.88 -1.96 27.69
C THR A 508 7.53 -2.50 26.30
N PRO A 509 8.48 -2.52 25.35
CA PRO A 509 8.34 -3.20 24.06
C PRO A 509 7.78 -4.63 24.22
N HIS A 510 6.89 -5.06 23.33
CA HIS A 510 6.28 -6.39 23.41
C HIS A 510 5.85 -6.93 22.04
N GLY A 511 6.26 -8.15 21.71
CA GLY A 511 6.01 -8.76 20.41
C GLY A 511 6.98 -8.29 19.34
N ALA A 512 6.58 -8.40 18.07
CA ALA A 512 7.48 -8.13 16.94
C ALA A 512 7.69 -6.64 16.63
N GLY A 513 6.84 -5.76 17.16
CA GLY A 513 6.84 -4.34 16.82
C GLY A 513 6.37 -3.47 17.97
N SER A 514 7.08 -2.38 18.24
CA SER A 514 6.61 -1.36 19.17
C SER A 514 7.22 0.01 18.90
N LEU A 515 6.51 1.05 19.30
CA LEU A 515 6.95 2.45 19.23
C LEU A 515 6.61 3.14 20.55
N ILE A 516 7.61 3.77 21.18
CA ILE A 516 7.46 4.56 22.40
C ILE A 516 7.89 5.98 22.08
N ILE A 517 7.04 6.95 22.37
CA ILE A 517 7.35 8.38 22.29
C ILE A 517 7.32 8.92 23.72
N ASP A 518 8.34 9.68 24.09
CA ASP A 518 8.48 10.20 25.44
C ASP A 518 7.40 11.22 25.83
N ALA A 519 7.44 11.68 27.08
CA ALA A 519 6.45 12.60 27.60
C ALA A 519 6.58 14.04 27.07
N ASN A 520 7.72 14.37 26.46
CA ASN A 520 7.99 15.69 25.91
C ASN A 520 7.73 15.77 24.40
N ILE A 521 7.45 14.63 23.74
CA ILE A 521 7.39 14.50 22.28
C ILE A 521 8.71 14.99 21.65
N GLU A 522 9.83 14.67 22.29
CA GLU A 522 11.19 15.03 21.85
C GLU A 522 11.90 13.80 21.29
N THR A 523 11.74 12.64 21.92
CA THR A 523 12.41 11.40 21.51
C THR A 523 11.42 10.26 21.29
N ALA A 524 11.76 9.39 20.34
CA ALA A 524 11.04 8.15 20.05
C ALA A 524 11.97 6.94 20.00
N GLU A 525 11.46 5.79 20.40
CA GLU A 525 12.14 4.51 20.35
C GLU A 525 11.29 3.49 19.60
N PHE A 526 11.78 3.06 18.44
CA PHE A 526 11.17 2.05 17.59
C PHE A 526 11.91 0.72 17.76
N HIS A 527 11.15 -0.35 17.96
CA HIS A 527 11.67 -1.72 18.06
C HIS A 527 10.96 -2.60 17.04
N ALA A 528 11.74 -3.33 16.26
CA ALA A 528 11.27 -4.40 15.38
C ALA A 528 12.09 -5.67 15.64
N GLU A 529 11.41 -6.72 16.06
CA GLU A 529 11.99 -8.03 16.34
C GLU A 529 11.66 -9.00 15.20
N PRO A 530 12.62 -9.82 14.74
CA PRO A 530 12.38 -10.79 13.67
C PRO A 530 11.47 -11.94 14.08
N VAL A 531 11.31 -12.16 15.40
CA VAL A 531 10.49 -13.21 15.99
C VAL A 531 9.58 -12.60 17.06
N GLY A 532 8.29 -12.92 17.00
CA GLY A 532 7.34 -12.45 18.01
C GLY A 532 5.88 -12.67 17.61
N HIS A 533 5.23 -13.66 18.21
CA HIS A 533 3.83 -14.02 17.88
C HIS A 533 2.81 -13.54 18.90
N ASP A 534 3.28 -13.02 20.04
CA ASP A 534 2.45 -12.81 21.23
C ASP A 534 2.10 -11.33 21.51
N GLY A 535 2.47 -10.44 20.59
CA GLY A 535 2.18 -9.00 20.65
C GLY A 535 1.21 -8.53 19.59
N VAL A 536 0.98 -7.21 19.57
CA VAL A 536 0.00 -6.54 18.71
C VAL A 536 0.37 -6.64 17.23
N PHE A 537 1.67 -6.64 16.93
CA PHE A 537 2.20 -6.71 15.56
C PHE A 537 2.98 -8.00 15.36
N LEU A 538 2.95 -8.49 14.12
CA LEU A 538 3.72 -9.62 13.62
C LEU A 538 5.05 -9.13 13.00
N PRO A 539 6.04 -10.02 12.85
CA PRO A 539 7.31 -9.67 12.22
C PRO A 539 7.14 -9.24 10.76
N ALA A 540 8.15 -8.54 10.24
CA ALA A 540 8.14 -8.05 8.88
C ALA A 540 8.28 -9.19 7.85
N ALA A 541 7.92 -8.90 6.60
CA ALA A 541 7.81 -9.92 5.57
C ALA A 541 9.10 -10.75 5.40
N ASN A 542 10.29 -10.15 5.28
CA ASN A 542 11.51 -10.90 4.93
C ASN A 542 12.48 -11.15 6.09
N THR A 543 12.02 -11.09 7.35
CA THR A 543 12.91 -11.35 8.48
C THR A 543 13.17 -12.84 8.68
N SER A 544 14.43 -13.18 8.91
CA SER A 544 14.92 -14.48 9.37
C SER A 544 15.04 -14.48 10.90
N PRO A 545 14.79 -15.60 11.60
CA PRO A 545 15.03 -15.68 13.04
C PRO A 545 16.49 -15.43 13.47
N GLU A 546 17.43 -15.48 12.52
CA GLU A 546 18.84 -15.18 12.73
C GLU A 546 19.17 -13.69 12.63
N ASP A 547 18.25 -12.87 12.09
CA ASP A 547 18.47 -11.45 11.94
C ASP A 547 18.58 -10.76 13.31
N PRO A 548 19.39 -9.71 13.46
CA PRO A 548 19.45 -8.96 14.71
C PRO A 548 18.16 -8.13 14.91
N PRO A 549 17.72 -7.93 16.17
CA PRO A 549 16.63 -7.03 16.47
C PRO A 549 16.99 -5.59 16.08
N THR A 550 16.05 -4.91 15.42
CA THR A 550 16.21 -3.53 15.01
C THR A 550 15.69 -2.60 16.10
N LYS A 551 16.58 -1.76 16.64
CA LYS A 551 16.24 -0.75 17.65
C LYS A 551 16.73 0.61 17.18
N ILE A 552 15.79 1.52 16.95
CA ILE A 552 16.06 2.86 16.44
C ILE A 552 15.60 3.87 17.49
N LYS A 553 16.52 4.72 17.95
CA LYS A 553 16.21 5.89 18.77
C LYS A 553 16.25 7.13 17.89
N LEU A 554 15.20 7.93 17.93
CA LEU A 554 15.03 9.10 17.10
C LEU A 554 14.83 10.35 17.94
N ASP A 555 15.44 11.44 17.49
CA ASP A 555 15.07 12.79 17.87
C ASP A 555 13.97 13.28 16.91
N ILE A 556 12.81 13.60 17.47
CA ILE A 556 11.60 13.91 16.72
C ILE A 556 11.68 15.33 16.18
N TYR A 557 11.56 15.48 14.86
CA TYR A 557 11.41 16.78 14.22
C TYR A 557 9.93 17.16 14.09
N THR A 558 9.11 16.22 13.62
CA THR A 558 7.68 16.43 13.45
C THR A 558 6.90 15.15 13.73
N LEU A 559 5.79 15.29 14.45
CA LEU A 559 4.79 14.24 14.64
C LEU A 559 3.45 14.77 14.15
N GLU A 560 2.81 14.04 13.25
CA GLU A 560 1.49 14.35 12.69
C GLU A 560 0.51 13.21 12.93
N ILE A 561 -0.73 13.57 13.26
CA ILE A 561 -1.86 12.66 13.40
C ILE A 561 -2.94 13.07 12.39
N TRP A 562 -3.27 12.14 11.51
CA TRP A 562 -4.29 12.28 10.48
C TRP A 562 -5.49 11.41 10.84
N GLY A 563 -6.66 12.03 10.96
CA GLY A 563 -7.93 11.35 11.18
C GLY A 563 -8.50 10.84 9.87
N ILE A 564 -8.94 9.58 9.84
CA ILE A 564 -9.53 8.99 8.64
C ILE A 564 -11.02 9.29 8.62
N VAL A 565 -11.47 9.94 7.55
CA VAL A 565 -12.87 10.27 7.30
C VAL A 565 -13.40 9.34 6.20
N PRO A 566 -14.25 8.35 6.56
CA PRO A 566 -14.94 7.52 5.58
C PRO A 566 -15.88 8.35 4.70
N ASP A 567 -16.21 7.82 3.53
CA ASP A 567 -17.16 8.45 2.61
C ASP A 567 -18.54 8.63 3.28
N PRO A 568 -19.18 9.81 3.18
CA PRO A 568 -20.56 10.00 3.61
C PRO A 568 -21.55 8.95 3.06
N GLU A 569 -21.36 8.40 1.86
CA GLU A 569 -22.26 7.36 1.34
C GLU A 569 -22.01 5.97 1.94
N SER A 570 -20.80 5.73 2.47
CA SER A 570 -20.44 4.49 3.17
C SER A 570 -20.82 4.48 4.66
N SER A 571 -21.44 5.57 5.15
CA SER A 571 -21.68 5.85 6.57
C SER A 571 -22.79 5.00 7.22
N SER A 572 -22.61 3.69 7.23
CA SER A 572 -23.26 2.77 8.18
C SER A 572 -22.60 2.80 9.58
N PHE A 573 -21.58 3.65 9.77
CA PHE A 573 -20.68 3.66 10.92
C PHE A 573 -20.97 4.72 12.00
N SER A 574 -22.01 5.55 11.87
CA SER A 574 -22.39 6.51 12.92
C SER A 574 -23.71 6.13 13.59
N ALA A 575 -23.78 6.35 14.92
CA ALA A 575 -25.02 6.22 15.70
C ALA A 575 -26.08 7.27 15.30
N ASP A 576 -25.66 8.29 14.52
CA ASP A 576 -26.51 9.30 13.90
C ASP A 576 -26.04 9.47 12.43
N PRO A 577 -26.78 8.99 11.42
CA PRO A 577 -26.36 8.92 10.01
C PRO A 577 -26.24 10.31 9.33
N ARG A 578 -26.03 11.38 10.09
CA ARG A 578 -26.08 12.77 9.62
C ARG A 578 -24.89 13.65 10.00
N SER A 579 -23.96 13.21 10.85
CA SER A 579 -22.84 14.05 11.29
C SER A 579 -21.48 13.43 10.98
N SER A 580 -20.62 14.18 10.28
CA SER A 580 -19.25 13.76 9.95
C SER A 580 -18.37 13.65 11.22
N PRO A 581 -17.33 12.80 11.26
CA PRO A 581 -16.40 12.71 12.40
C PRO A 581 -15.80 14.07 12.82
N VAL A 582 -15.58 14.93 11.84
CA VAL A 582 -15.08 16.30 12.01
C VAL A 582 -16.10 17.16 12.78
N GLU A 583 -17.38 17.10 12.43
CA GLU A 583 -18.45 17.81 13.16
C GLU A 583 -18.59 17.31 14.60
N ILE A 584 -18.48 16.00 14.81
CA ILE A 584 -18.56 15.40 16.14
C ILE A 584 -17.41 15.91 17.03
N GLN A 585 -16.19 15.98 16.49
CA GLN A 585 -15.04 16.53 17.21
C GLN A 585 -15.24 18.01 17.53
N ARG A 586 -15.68 18.82 16.55
CA ARG A 586 -15.94 20.25 16.75
C ARG A 586 -17.00 20.49 17.82
N ALA A 587 -18.09 19.73 17.80
CA ALA A 587 -19.16 19.83 18.80
C ALA A 587 -18.65 19.50 20.21
N LYS A 588 -17.74 18.52 20.36
CA LYS A 588 -17.09 18.23 21.64
C LYS A 588 -16.25 19.40 22.13
N TRP A 589 -15.42 19.99 21.27
CA TRP A 589 -14.61 21.16 21.64
C TRP A 589 -15.48 22.36 22.01
N GLU A 590 -16.55 22.62 21.27
CA GLU A 590 -17.50 23.70 21.62
C GLU A 590 -18.21 23.45 22.95
N PHE A 591 -18.56 22.20 23.24
CA PHE A 591 -19.12 21.82 24.53
C PHE A 591 -18.12 22.07 25.66
N GLU A 592 -16.89 21.60 25.50
CA GLU A 592 -15.80 21.78 26.47
C GLU A 592 -15.48 23.25 26.70
N ALA A 593 -15.38 24.06 25.63
CA ALA A 593 -15.15 25.50 25.72
C ALA A 593 -16.27 26.20 26.50
N ARG A 594 -17.54 25.90 26.18
CA ARG A 594 -18.70 26.45 26.88
C ARG A 594 -18.76 26.01 28.34
N GLU A 595 -18.34 24.78 28.63
CA GLU A 595 -18.24 24.26 30.00
C GLU A 595 -17.10 24.93 30.78
N ALA A 596 -15.94 25.14 30.15
CA ALA A 596 -14.81 25.85 30.71
C ALA A 596 -15.15 27.32 31.00
N GLU A 597 -15.87 28.00 30.11
CA GLU A 597 -16.41 29.34 30.36
C GLU A 597 -17.38 29.36 31.55
N ARG A 598 -18.25 28.36 31.67
CA ARG A 598 -19.13 28.22 32.84
C ARG A 598 -18.32 28.06 34.12
N ARG A 599 -17.28 27.22 34.13
CA ARG A 599 -16.37 27.04 35.29
C ARG A 599 -15.61 28.33 35.62
N ARG A 600 -15.13 29.04 34.61
CA ARG A 600 -14.47 30.35 34.78
C ARG A 600 -15.43 31.37 35.37
N ASN A 601 -16.65 31.45 34.87
CA ASN A 601 -17.65 32.40 35.36
C ASN A 601 -18.10 32.09 36.80
N ILE A 602 -18.14 30.80 37.18
CA ILE A 602 -18.36 30.38 38.58
C ILE A 602 -17.17 30.81 39.46
N ASN A 603 -15.93 30.58 39.02
CA ASN A 603 -14.73 30.99 39.76
C ASN A 603 -14.59 32.52 39.88
N ILE A 604 -15.00 33.30 38.88
CA ILE A 604 -15.02 34.77 38.95
C ILE A 604 -16.09 35.25 39.93
N LYS A 605 -17.27 34.61 39.98
CA LYS A 605 -18.31 34.94 40.96
C LYS A 605 -17.94 34.55 42.40
N ALA A 606 -17.07 33.56 42.55
CA ALA A 606 -16.52 33.13 43.85
C ALA A 606 -15.23 33.87 44.25
N GLY A 607 -14.55 34.54 43.32
CA GLY A 607 -13.24 35.16 43.51
C GLY A 607 -13.28 36.68 43.41
N ALA A 608 -13.06 37.33 44.57
CA ALA A 608 -12.87 38.76 44.80
C ALA A 608 -14.14 39.64 44.91
N GLY A 609 -14.72 39.66 46.12
CA GLY A 609 -15.71 40.66 46.54
C GLY A 609 -16.68 40.11 47.59
N ASP A 610 -17.39 40.99 48.30
CA ASP A 610 -18.37 40.69 49.37
C ASP A 610 -19.37 39.54 49.05
N SER A 611 -19.59 39.23 47.77
CA SER A 611 -20.46 38.15 47.29
C SER A 611 -20.08 36.74 47.75
N ALA A 612 -18.79 36.45 47.96
CA ALA A 612 -18.35 35.14 48.47
C ALA A 612 -18.70 34.93 49.94
N LYS A 613 -18.70 36.01 50.74
CA LYS A 613 -19.16 35.98 52.14
C LYS A 613 -20.68 35.91 52.22
N GLU A 614 -21.39 36.62 51.36
CA GLU A 614 -22.85 36.60 51.33
C GLU A 614 -23.41 35.26 50.86
N SER A 615 -22.78 34.62 49.86
CA SER A 615 -23.17 33.27 49.41
C SER A 615 -22.86 32.20 50.46
N ALA A 616 -21.72 32.30 51.16
CA ALA A 616 -21.42 31.44 52.31
C ALA A 616 -22.38 31.69 53.48
N ARG A 617 -22.76 32.95 53.75
CA ARG A 617 -23.74 33.31 54.79
C ARG A 617 -25.14 32.78 54.45
N TRP A 618 -25.57 32.87 53.19
CA TRP A 618 -26.86 32.33 52.72
C TRP A 618 -26.91 30.79 52.83
N LEU A 619 -25.81 30.10 52.50
CA LEU A 619 -25.70 28.64 52.70
C LEU A 619 -25.74 28.26 54.18
N LEU A 620 -25.12 29.04 55.06
CA LEU A 620 -25.15 28.81 56.50
C LEU A 620 -26.50 29.18 57.14
N GLU A 621 -27.21 30.16 56.59
CA GLU A 621 -28.56 30.56 57.01
C GLU A 621 -29.61 29.51 56.58
N THR A 622 -29.52 29.01 55.34
CA THR A 622 -30.38 27.92 54.84
C THR A 622 -30.08 26.57 55.48
N ALA A 623 -28.85 26.33 55.91
CA ALA A 623 -28.47 25.17 56.73
C ALA A 623 -28.85 25.33 58.22
N GLY A 624 -29.44 26.47 58.62
CA GLY A 624 -29.89 26.73 59.99
C GLY A 624 -28.77 26.98 61.01
N ILE A 625 -27.55 27.29 60.55
CA ILE A 625 -26.36 27.49 61.40
C ILE A 625 -26.20 28.97 61.82
N ILE A 626 -26.71 29.92 61.02
CA ILE A 626 -26.69 31.36 61.35
C ILE A 626 -28.14 31.85 61.48
N GLY A 627 -28.55 32.22 62.70
CA GLY A 627 -29.80 32.91 63.00
C GLY A 627 -29.52 34.34 63.46
N ASP A 628 -30.31 35.29 62.93
CA ASP A 628 -30.19 36.73 63.21
C ASP A 628 -30.70 37.07 64.64
N GLU A 629 -29.87 36.87 65.67
CA GLU A 629 -30.12 37.42 67.01
C GLU A 629 -29.44 38.78 67.16
N ALA A 630 -30.13 39.83 66.69
CA ALA A 630 -29.83 41.20 67.10
C ALA A 630 -31.07 42.10 67.06
N ARG A 631 -31.92 41.99 68.08
CA ARG A 631 -32.74 43.13 68.54
C ARG A 631 -32.59 43.34 70.04
N TYR A 632 -31.59 44.14 70.38
CA TYR A 632 -31.59 44.93 71.60
C TYR A 632 -32.75 45.93 71.54
N ALA A 633 -33.65 45.87 72.53
CA ALA A 633 -34.47 46.99 72.95
C ALA A 633 -34.29 47.14 74.47
N GLY A 634 -33.51 48.15 74.90
CA GLY A 634 -33.58 48.69 76.27
C GLY A 634 -34.98 49.29 76.49
N GLY A 635 -35.62 49.18 77.66
CA GLY A 635 -35.26 49.84 78.92
C GLY A 635 -35.52 51.35 78.79
N ARG A 636 -36.38 52.04 79.54
CA ARG A 636 -37.22 51.83 80.74
C ARG A 636 -38.39 52.84 80.60
N GLY A 637 -39.15 53.11 81.66
CA GLY A 637 -40.00 54.31 81.71
C GLY A 637 -39.26 55.63 81.47
#